data_AF-A0A2G1VDQ6-F1
#
_entry.id   AF-A0A2G1VDQ6-F1
#
_cell.length_a   1.000
_cell.length_b   1.000
_cell.length_c   1.000
_cell.angle_alpha   90.00
_cell.angle_beta   90.00
_cell.angle_gamma   90.00
#
_symmetry.space_group_name_H-M   'P 1'
#
loop_
_entity.id
_entity.type
_entity.pdbx_description
1 polymer ?
#
loop_
_entity_poly.entity_id
_entity_poly.type
_entity_poly.pdbx_seq_one_letter_code
_entity_poly.pdbx_strand_id
1 'polypeptide(L)'
;MAFHGPGLRPGLFVYNNKQGTIMKRIMLCALIGATGMTLTACKDKTPFNEIPDFIQGDINQSSYDGITNDLLTAGLGASGLASTTAPAFTDALNPAPAELRRLAIYNNYRALVDTAPGGGYGAFFGPQVGNGGEGWIPGDEYIAYMAVPGTDVPVTVMAQVPESFDPEQPCMVTAPSSGSRGIYGAIGTAGEWGLKKGCAVVYTDKGTGTGSHNLATNTAQRIDGTLTSSEEPVQFRADLTDEQRATFDSAWPDRFAWKHAHSKANPEADWGLHVLQSIEFGFYVLNEKFGRELGNGEILRTINPKNTVVIASSVSNGGGSSVRAAELDTEGLIDGVAVSEPNVNPEVDRSFTIRQGDGSVITEHSRSLLDYTTALAVYQGCANQAPAIAGLAPFNLVAQDIGQNICNSLANKGLVTGAEVADLATDALRILNEEFGIQPEQNLLAPAHFWLNVAQSISYTYANAYGRAGVEKRVCGLSFAATDSSGAVSQLAPADEAALFSASNGIPPSAKVNIVYDGADGQPTSLPLSASPSTNQMDYGLDALLCLRSLAQGSDVVTGEALEGADAELASAIATGIDEVRANGDLQGKPAVFVTGRADAILPINHTSRPYFGLNQRVEGKKSNLRYYEILNAHHLDVLNGLPGIAGRYVPLHHYYFQALDLVWANLTEKQALPPSQVVRAVPRGESAPPLAEANLPAINPAPDAADRIVFTNDQLRIPE
;
A
#
# COMPACT_ATOMS: atom_id res chain seq x y z
N MET A 1 4.52 -63.93 17.21
CA MET A 1 4.22 -65.00 16.23
C MET A 1 2.75 -65.38 16.33
N ALA A 2 2.13 -65.78 15.21
CA ALA A 2 0.91 -66.60 15.04
C ALA A 2 -0.34 -66.44 15.95
N PHE A 3 -1.50 -66.35 15.29
CA PHE A 3 -2.88 -66.41 15.85
C PHE A 3 -3.33 -67.84 16.22
N HIS A 4 -4.42 -67.98 17.00
CA HIS A 4 -5.71 -68.59 16.55
C HIS A 4 -6.85 -68.46 17.60
N GLY A 5 -8.11 -68.51 17.17
CA GLY A 5 -9.35 -68.58 18.01
C GLY A 5 -10.04 -69.95 17.86
N PRO A 6 -11.38 -70.09 17.67
CA PRO A 6 -12.51 -69.17 17.90
C PRO A 6 -13.82 -69.87 18.43
N GLY A 7 -15.00 -69.19 18.41
CA GLY A 7 -16.37 -69.80 18.49
C GLY A 7 -17.25 -69.34 19.68
N LEU A 8 -18.60 -69.39 19.66
CA LEU A 8 -19.63 -69.77 18.66
C LEU A 8 -21.02 -69.14 19.02
N ARG A 9 -22.04 -69.18 18.13
CA ARG A 9 -23.44 -68.67 18.34
C ARG A 9 -24.49 -69.82 18.25
N PRO A 10 -25.71 -69.69 18.80
CA PRO A 10 -26.92 -69.12 18.13
C PRO A 10 -27.69 -68.11 19.05
N GLY A 11 -28.93 -67.61 18.86
CA GLY A 11 -29.98 -67.76 17.83
C GLY A 11 -31.20 -68.62 18.27
N LEU A 12 -32.48 -68.37 17.92
CA LEU A 12 -33.20 -67.25 17.28
C LEU A 12 -34.74 -67.50 17.37
N PHE A 13 -35.62 -66.50 17.61
CA PHE A 13 -37.09 -66.60 17.41
C PHE A 13 -37.83 -65.24 17.28
N VAL A 14 -38.94 -65.21 16.53
CA VAL A 14 -39.83 -64.04 16.22
C VAL A 14 -41.25 -64.54 15.90
N TYR A 15 -42.34 -63.82 16.23
CA TYR A 15 -43.55 -63.67 15.39
C TYR A 15 -44.52 -62.54 15.81
N ASN A 16 -45.41 -62.12 14.90
CA ASN A 16 -46.42 -61.04 14.95
C ASN A 16 -47.66 -61.38 15.84
N ASN A 17 -48.69 -60.53 16.09
CA ASN A 17 -49.33 -59.51 15.22
C ASN A 17 -50.27 -58.51 15.95
N LYS A 18 -50.72 -57.47 15.20
CA LYS A 18 -51.88 -56.52 15.30
C LYS A 18 -53.01 -56.80 16.33
N GLN A 19 -53.83 -55.84 16.82
CA GLN A 19 -54.24 -54.49 16.35
C GLN A 19 -54.94 -53.72 17.50
N GLY A 20 -55.08 -52.37 17.48
CA GLY A 20 -56.04 -51.68 18.38
C GLY A 20 -55.74 -50.23 18.82
N THR A 21 -56.23 -49.27 18.05
CA THR A 21 -56.30 -47.80 18.24
C THR A 21 -56.57 -47.25 19.66
N ILE A 22 -55.89 -46.15 20.07
CA ILE A 22 -56.51 -44.86 20.48
C ILE A 22 -55.48 -43.71 20.64
N MET A 23 -55.55 -42.78 19.67
CA MET A 23 -55.48 -41.30 19.74
C MET A 23 -54.62 -40.56 20.82
N LYS A 24 -53.64 -39.77 20.34
CA LYS A 24 -53.09 -38.51 20.90
C LYS A 24 -52.49 -38.49 22.34
N ARG A 25 -51.18 -38.75 22.48
CA ARG A 25 -50.31 -38.15 23.54
C ARG A 25 -48.80 -38.07 23.17
N ILE A 26 -48.43 -37.43 22.05
CA ILE A 26 -47.06 -36.89 21.87
C ILE A 26 -47.15 -35.56 21.10
N MET A 27 -47.21 -34.41 21.81
CA MET A 27 -46.81 -33.10 21.27
C MET A 27 -46.67 -32.00 22.35
N LEU A 28 -45.79 -32.17 23.34
CA LEU A 28 -45.22 -31.02 24.08
C LEU A 28 -43.91 -31.33 24.84
N CYS A 29 -42.92 -31.92 24.15
CA CYS A 29 -41.53 -31.94 24.61
C CYS A 29 -40.73 -30.87 23.85
N ALA A 30 -40.97 -29.60 24.21
CA ALA A 30 -40.35 -28.43 23.57
C ALA A 30 -40.11 -27.31 24.59
N LEU A 31 -39.48 -27.67 25.71
CA LEU A 31 -38.98 -26.81 26.79
C LEU A 31 -37.82 -27.57 27.45
N ILE A 32 -36.84 -26.85 28.02
CA ILE A 32 -35.48 -27.38 28.29
C ILE A 32 -34.73 -27.72 26.98
N GLY A 33 -34.77 -26.80 26.02
CA GLY A 33 -33.65 -26.61 25.08
C GLY A 33 -32.65 -25.66 25.74
N ALA A 34 -31.35 -25.91 25.59
CA ALA A 34 -30.33 -25.20 26.37
C ALA A 34 -30.16 -23.73 25.95
N THR A 35 -30.38 -22.81 26.88
CA THR A 35 -29.81 -21.45 26.85
C THR A 35 -28.30 -21.53 27.10
N GLY A 36 -27.57 -22.02 26.09
CA GLY A 36 -26.10 -22.01 26.07
C GLY A 36 -25.60 -20.57 26.03
N MET A 37 -24.86 -20.19 27.05
CA MET A 37 -24.49 -18.82 27.40
C MET A 37 -23.93 -18.01 26.21
N THR A 38 -24.68 -17.00 25.77
CA THR A 38 -24.11 -15.84 25.07
C THR A 38 -23.29 -15.02 26.07
N LEU A 39 -22.04 -15.43 26.27
CA LEU A 39 -21.01 -14.64 26.97
C LEU A 39 -19.93 -14.26 25.96
N THR A 40 -20.30 -13.42 25.00
CA THR A 40 -19.35 -12.45 24.44
C THR A 40 -18.85 -11.62 25.61
N ALA A 41 -17.63 -11.88 26.05
CA ALA A 41 -17.02 -11.16 27.16
C ALA A 41 -16.81 -9.70 26.73
N CYS A 42 -17.72 -8.83 27.16
CA CYS A 42 -17.38 -7.43 27.36
C CYS A 42 -16.30 -7.42 28.45
N LYS A 43 -15.03 -7.43 28.03
CA LYS A 43 -13.91 -7.04 28.89
C LYS A 43 -14.21 -5.58 29.21
N ASP A 44 -14.84 -5.30 30.34
CA ASP A 44 -15.14 -3.94 30.79
C ASP A 44 -13.80 -3.19 30.79
N LYS A 45 -13.56 -2.35 29.75
CA LYS A 45 -12.24 -1.74 29.54
C LYS A 45 -11.90 -0.97 30.81
N THR A 46 -10.84 -1.40 31.49
CA THR A 46 -10.47 -0.89 32.80
C THR A 46 -10.20 0.61 32.68
N PRO A 47 -10.40 1.40 33.75
CA PRO A 47 -10.10 2.83 33.70
C PRO A 47 -8.59 3.10 33.66
N PHE A 48 -7.77 2.06 33.83
CA PHE A 48 -6.32 2.13 33.92
C PHE A 48 -5.67 1.98 32.54
N ASN A 49 -4.41 2.39 32.44
CA ASN A 49 -3.60 2.12 31.27
C ASN A 49 -3.03 0.70 31.35
N GLU A 50 -3.27 -0.08 30.30
CA GLU A 50 -2.79 -1.45 30.14
C GLU A 50 -2.17 -1.55 28.75
N ILE A 51 -1.05 -2.27 28.63
CA ILE A 51 -0.46 -2.59 27.33
C ILE A 51 -1.52 -3.35 26.51
N PRO A 52 -1.87 -2.94 25.29
CA PRO A 52 -2.89 -3.64 24.50
C PRO A 52 -2.51 -5.10 24.25
N ASP A 53 -3.49 -6.02 24.38
CA ASP A 53 -3.29 -7.49 24.32
C ASP A 53 -2.59 -7.97 23.01
N PHE A 54 -2.54 -7.13 21.97
CA PHE A 54 -1.88 -7.42 20.69
C PHE A 54 -0.40 -7.00 20.60
N ILE A 55 0.16 -6.27 21.57
CA ILE A 55 1.58 -5.88 21.54
C ILE A 55 2.46 -7.10 21.87
N GLN A 56 3.51 -7.31 21.06
CA GLN A 56 4.46 -8.41 21.19
C GLN A 56 5.84 -7.91 21.63
N GLY A 57 6.38 -8.53 22.69
CA GLY A 57 7.74 -8.26 23.18
C GLY A 57 7.87 -6.91 23.91
N ASP A 58 9.10 -6.39 23.95
CA ASP A 58 9.41 -5.13 24.61
C ASP A 58 9.06 -3.92 23.72
N ILE A 59 8.58 -2.85 24.35
CA ILE A 59 8.36 -1.54 23.69
C ILE A 59 9.66 -0.75 23.79
N ASN A 60 10.34 -0.52 22.67
CA ASN A 60 11.58 0.24 22.63
C ASN A 60 11.26 1.74 22.63
N GLN A 61 11.67 2.46 23.69
CA GLN A 61 11.58 3.93 23.76
C GLN A 61 12.92 4.58 23.36
N SER A 62 12.86 5.75 22.72
CA SER A 62 13.99 6.66 22.50
C SER A 62 13.55 8.11 22.59
N SER A 63 14.34 8.96 23.27
CA SER A 63 14.10 10.40 23.38
C SER A 63 15.10 11.18 22.52
N TYR A 64 14.63 12.24 21.85
CA TYR A 64 15.44 13.07 20.95
C TYR A 64 15.41 14.55 21.34
N ASP A 65 16.58 15.19 21.25
CA ASP A 65 16.88 16.51 21.82
C ASP A 65 16.50 17.69 20.90
N GLY A 66 16.16 17.44 19.64
CA GLY A 66 15.89 18.49 18.65
C GLY A 66 17.14 19.29 18.25
N ILE A 67 18.35 18.77 18.51
CA ILE A 67 19.64 19.45 18.27
C ILE A 67 20.64 18.51 17.57
N THR A 68 20.79 17.29 18.07
CA THR A 68 21.64 16.23 17.51
C THR A 68 20.83 15.11 16.85
N ASN A 69 19.58 14.95 17.27
CA ASN A 69 18.61 14.02 16.68
C ASN A 69 17.19 14.56 16.90
N ASP A 70 16.24 14.15 16.07
CA ASP A 70 14.85 14.61 16.16
C ASP A 70 13.86 13.58 15.58
N LEU A 71 12.58 13.76 15.88
CA LEU A 71 11.52 12.84 15.45
C LEU A 71 11.35 12.81 13.92
N LEU A 72 11.41 13.98 13.26
CA LEU A 72 11.05 14.16 11.85
C LEU A 72 12.24 13.95 10.90
N THR A 73 13.41 14.52 11.21
CA THR A 73 14.55 14.55 10.27
C THR A 73 15.75 13.68 10.70
N ALA A 74 15.67 13.03 11.86
CA ALA A 74 16.79 12.31 12.50
C ALA A 74 18.07 13.17 12.70
N GLY A 75 17.91 14.46 12.95
CA GLY A 75 18.99 15.44 13.08
C GLY A 75 19.60 15.93 11.75
N LEU A 76 18.99 15.61 10.60
CA LEU A 76 19.44 16.10 9.29
C LEU A 76 19.04 17.57 9.02
N GLY A 77 17.91 18.00 9.58
CA GLY A 77 17.26 19.26 9.23
C GLY A 77 16.67 19.23 7.82
N ALA A 78 15.94 20.29 7.47
CA ALA A 78 15.45 20.49 6.12
C ALA A 78 16.61 20.57 5.09
N SER A 79 17.74 21.17 5.46
CA SER A 79 18.95 21.23 4.63
C SER A 79 19.54 19.83 4.35
N GLY A 80 19.59 18.95 5.36
CA GLY A 80 20.09 17.60 5.19
C GLY A 80 19.11 16.65 4.47
N LEU A 81 17.80 16.89 4.58
CA LEU A 81 16.80 16.19 3.77
C LEU A 81 16.80 16.66 2.30
N ALA A 82 17.09 17.94 2.04
CA ALA A 82 17.26 18.47 0.67
C ALA A 82 18.55 18.02 -0.02
N SER A 83 19.60 17.70 0.74
CA SER A 83 20.89 17.17 0.25
C SER A 83 20.71 16.04 -0.77
N THR A 84 21.47 16.08 -1.87
CA THR A 84 21.60 14.93 -2.79
C THR A 84 22.58 13.87 -2.28
N THR A 85 23.39 14.21 -1.28
CA THR A 85 24.32 13.29 -0.62
C THR A 85 23.62 12.68 0.58
N ALA A 86 23.39 11.37 0.52
CA ALA A 86 22.78 10.60 1.60
C ALA A 86 23.68 10.55 2.86
N PRO A 87 23.11 10.41 4.06
CA PRO A 87 23.89 10.15 5.27
C PRO A 87 24.62 8.81 5.15
N ALA A 88 25.92 8.81 5.42
CA ALA A 88 26.77 7.62 5.39
C ALA A 88 26.83 6.91 6.75
N PHE A 89 27.20 5.63 6.72
CA PHE A 89 27.46 4.81 7.92
C PHE A 89 28.94 4.88 8.33
N THR A 90 29.21 4.78 9.63
CA THR A 90 30.56 4.74 10.20
C THR A 90 31.25 3.40 9.93
N ASP A 91 30.51 2.30 10.03
CA ASP A 91 30.86 0.99 9.47
C ASP A 91 29.73 0.55 8.53
N ALA A 92 30.04 0.37 7.25
CA ALA A 92 29.06 -0.03 6.25
C ALA A 92 28.66 -1.53 6.32
N LEU A 93 29.39 -2.35 7.08
CA LEU A 93 29.05 -3.75 7.33
C LEU A 93 28.25 -3.95 8.62
N ASN A 94 28.40 -3.05 9.59
CA ASN A 94 27.74 -3.12 10.90
C ASN A 94 27.15 -1.75 11.30
N PRO A 95 26.24 -1.15 10.50
CA PRO A 95 25.70 0.17 10.77
C PRO A 95 24.87 0.19 12.06
N ALA A 96 25.00 1.26 12.84
CA ALA A 96 24.27 1.38 14.10
C ALA A 96 22.77 1.64 13.85
N PRO A 97 21.86 1.21 14.76
CA PRO A 97 20.42 1.49 14.68
C PRO A 97 20.05 2.96 14.39
N ALA A 98 20.78 3.91 15.00
CA ALA A 98 20.58 5.34 14.79
C ALA A 98 21.03 5.83 13.40
N GLU A 99 22.03 5.18 12.79
CA GLU A 99 22.47 5.46 11.42
C GLU A 99 21.47 4.88 10.40
N LEU A 100 20.97 3.67 10.67
CA LEU A 100 19.90 3.02 9.90
C LEU A 100 18.61 3.85 9.93
N ARG A 101 18.13 4.29 11.11
CA ARG A 101 16.98 5.21 11.25
C ARG A 101 17.17 6.47 10.43
N ARG A 102 18.35 7.10 10.49
CA ARG A 102 18.66 8.34 9.76
C ARG A 102 18.62 8.17 8.25
N LEU A 103 19.23 7.11 7.71
CA LEU A 103 19.18 6.83 6.27
C LEU A 103 17.76 6.42 5.81
N ALA A 104 17.02 5.68 6.64
CA ALA A 104 15.65 5.28 6.36
C ALA A 104 14.73 6.50 6.27
N ILE A 105 14.83 7.44 7.22
CA ILE A 105 14.06 8.70 7.21
C ILE A 105 14.44 9.56 6.00
N TYR A 106 15.74 9.76 5.71
CA TYR A 106 16.20 10.48 4.51
C TYR A 106 15.59 9.92 3.22
N ASN A 107 15.66 8.59 3.01
CA ASN A 107 15.15 7.96 1.79
C ASN A 107 13.62 7.99 1.72
N ASN A 108 12.91 7.65 2.80
CA ASN A 108 11.44 7.60 2.78
C ASN A 108 10.81 8.99 2.64
N TYR A 109 11.43 10.03 3.22
CA TYR A 109 11.03 11.43 3.01
C TYR A 109 11.20 11.81 1.53
N ARG A 110 12.41 11.68 0.98
CA ARG A 110 12.73 12.08 -0.40
C ARG A 110 12.00 11.26 -1.46
N ALA A 111 11.58 10.03 -1.14
CA ALA A 111 10.83 9.16 -2.05
C ALA A 111 9.31 9.45 -2.11
N LEU A 112 8.82 10.51 -1.45
CA LEU A 112 7.42 10.96 -1.47
C LEU A 112 7.28 12.49 -1.61
N VAL A 113 8.33 13.28 -1.37
CA VAL A 113 8.29 14.75 -1.39
C VAL A 113 9.30 15.30 -2.42
N ASP A 114 8.86 16.22 -3.29
CA ASP A 114 9.78 16.91 -4.21
C ASP A 114 10.74 17.82 -3.43
N THR A 115 11.95 17.34 -3.18
CA THR A 115 13.03 18.05 -2.48
C THR A 115 13.93 18.85 -3.42
N ALA A 116 13.58 18.97 -4.72
CA ALA A 116 14.37 19.74 -5.67
C ALA A 116 14.26 21.26 -5.46
N PRO A 117 15.35 22.03 -5.67
CA PRO A 117 15.32 23.49 -5.57
C PRO A 117 14.23 24.12 -6.45
N GLY A 118 13.31 24.87 -5.83
CA GLY A 118 12.19 25.51 -6.52
C GLY A 118 11.01 24.59 -6.85
N GLY A 119 11.06 23.28 -6.54
CA GLY A 119 9.94 22.35 -6.66
C GLY A 119 8.80 22.58 -5.65
N GLY A 120 9.08 23.35 -4.59
CA GLY A 120 8.12 23.75 -3.55
C GLY A 120 8.65 23.54 -2.13
N TYR A 121 9.67 22.69 -1.98
CA TYR A 121 10.37 22.46 -0.72
C TYR A 121 10.94 23.75 -0.12
N GLY A 122 10.72 23.95 1.17
CA GLY A 122 11.11 25.15 1.92
C GLY A 122 10.30 26.41 1.62
N ALA A 123 9.29 26.33 0.74
CA ALA A 123 8.37 27.43 0.43
C ALA A 123 6.92 27.08 0.77
N PHE A 124 6.43 25.91 0.31
CA PHE A 124 5.05 25.46 0.50
C PHE A 124 4.93 24.24 1.43
N PHE A 125 6.01 23.46 1.57
CA PHE A 125 6.10 22.26 2.41
C PHE A 125 7.57 22.00 2.79
N GLY A 126 7.80 21.17 3.81
CA GLY A 126 9.12 20.92 4.40
C GLY A 126 9.16 21.27 5.89
N PRO A 127 10.11 20.69 6.67
CA PRO A 127 10.17 20.83 8.13
C PRO A 127 10.23 22.28 8.61
N GLN A 128 10.92 23.15 7.87
CA GLN A 128 11.09 24.56 8.19
C GLN A 128 9.86 25.42 7.83
N VAL A 129 8.93 24.92 7.01
CA VAL A 129 7.73 25.66 6.60
C VAL A 129 6.72 25.64 7.74
N GLY A 130 6.45 26.84 8.29
CA GLY A 130 5.66 27.07 9.50
C GLY A 130 6.52 27.29 10.75
N ASN A 131 7.58 26.49 10.92
CA ASN A 131 8.35 26.44 12.17
C ASN A 131 9.66 27.26 12.14
N GLY A 132 10.22 27.51 10.95
CA GLY A 132 11.51 28.18 10.76
C GLY A 132 12.73 27.31 11.09
N GLY A 133 13.92 27.89 10.94
CA GLY A 133 15.20 27.20 11.16
C GLY A 133 15.37 25.98 10.26
N GLU A 134 15.84 24.88 10.84
CA GLU A 134 15.97 23.57 10.19
C GLU A 134 14.73 22.66 10.38
N GLY A 135 13.74 23.09 11.17
CA GLY A 135 12.50 22.34 11.40
C GLY A 135 12.62 21.08 12.28
N TRP A 136 13.65 20.98 13.13
CA TRP A 136 13.81 19.86 14.08
C TRP A 136 12.69 19.81 15.11
N ILE A 137 12.25 18.59 15.46
CA ILE A 137 11.16 18.37 16.42
C ILE A 137 11.62 17.42 17.56
N PRO A 138 11.88 17.92 18.77
CA PRO A 138 12.22 17.09 19.94
C PRO A 138 11.01 16.30 20.45
N GLY A 139 11.27 15.23 21.20
CA GLY A 139 10.24 14.39 21.81
C GLY A 139 10.63 12.92 21.93
N ASP A 140 9.65 12.05 22.12
CA ASP A 140 9.83 10.61 22.32
C ASP A 140 9.29 9.77 21.15
N GLU A 141 9.98 8.67 20.85
CA GLU A 141 9.61 7.64 19.89
C GLU A 141 9.50 6.29 20.61
N TYR A 142 8.39 5.58 20.40
CA TYR A 142 8.10 4.26 20.97
C TYR A 142 7.82 3.30 19.83
N ILE A 143 8.56 2.19 19.70
CA ILE A 143 8.44 1.22 18.61
C ILE A 143 8.33 -0.22 19.13
N ALA A 144 7.39 -0.99 18.58
CA ALA A 144 7.06 -2.35 19.01
C ALA A 144 6.54 -3.21 17.85
N TYR A 145 6.40 -4.52 18.09
CA TYR A 145 5.67 -5.42 17.19
C TYR A 145 4.21 -5.59 17.65
N MET A 146 3.32 -5.86 16.70
CA MET A 146 1.92 -6.24 16.93
C MET A 146 1.64 -7.63 16.37
N ALA A 147 0.84 -8.39 17.11
CA ALA A 147 0.24 -9.63 16.68
C ALA A 147 -0.92 -9.38 15.70
N VAL A 148 -1.03 -10.21 14.67
CA VAL A 148 -2.13 -10.19 13.70
C VAL A 148 -2.92 -11.51 13.81
N PRO A 149 -4.25 -11.48 13.91
CA PRO A 149 -5.04 -12.71 13.90
C PRO A 149 -4.81 -13.54 12.63
N GLY A 150 -4.28 -14.77 12.78
CA GLY A 150 -4.12 -15.70 11.67
C GLY A 150 -2.75 -15.69 10.96
N THR A 151 -1.77 -14.89 11.43
CA THR A 151 -0.37 -15.02 11.00
C THR A 151 0.61 -14.75 12.13
N ASP A 152 1.71 -15.51 12.15
CA ASP A 152 2.82 -15.33 13.09
C ASP A 152 3.82 -14.25 12.62
N VAL A 153 3.62 -13.65 11.44
CA VAL A 153 4.45 -12.56 10.92
C VAL A 153 4.05 -11.23 11.58
N PRO A 154 4.94 -10.56 12.33
CA PRO A 154 4.57 -9.38 13.12
C PRO A 154 4.40 -8.13 12.26
N VAL A 155 3.53 -7.22 12.72
CA VAL A 155 3.39 -5.85 12.18
C VAL A 155 4.21 -4.88 13.01
N THR A 156 4.96 -3.99 12.39
CA THR A 156 5.69 -2.94 13.14
C THR A 156 4.74 -1.78 13.44
N VAL A 157 4.70 -1.32 14.69
CA VAL A 157 3.97 -0.12 15.12
C VAL A 157 4.91 0.86 15.80
N MET A 158 4.68 2.16 15.59
CA MET A 158 5.48 3.21 16.21
C MET A 158 4.61 4.41 16.58
N ALA A 159 4.79 4.95 17.77
CA ALA A 159 4.18 6.20 18.22
C ALA A 159 5.27 7.24 18.47
N GLN A 160 5.13 8.42 17.86
CA GLN A 160 5.95 9.58 18.13
C GLN A 160 5.14 10.63 18.88
N VAL A 161 5.69 11.17 19.98
CA VAL A 161 5.06 12.22 20.78
C VAL A 161 6.02 13.41 20.87
N PRO A 162 5.73 14.54 20.20
CA PRO A 162 6.59 15.72 20.24
C PRO A 162 6.54 16.39 21.62
N GLU A 163 7.60 17.10 22.00
CA GLU A 163 7.65 17.86 23.27
C GLU A 163 6.59 18.98 23.31
N SER A 164 6.11 19.43 22.15
CA SER A 164 5.05 20.43 21.97
C SER A 164 3.62 19.89 22.13
N PHE A 165 3.43 18.61 22.49
CA PHE A 165 2.11 18.00 22.66
C PHE A 165 1.33 18.61 23.86
N ASP A 166 0.10 19.05 23.61
CA ASP A 166 -0.81 19.58 24.64
C ASP A 166 -1.78 18.49 25.15
N PRO A 167 -1.63 17.96 26.37
CA PRO A 167 -2.53 16.95 26.93
C PRO A 167 -3.92 17.49 27.34
N GLU A 168 -4.12 18.82 27.37
CA GLU A 168 -5.45 19.44 27.57
C GLU A 168 -6.21 19.62 26.24
N GLN A 169 -5.51 19.58 25.10
CA GLN A 169 -6.07 19.57 23.75
C GLN A 169 -5.45 18.44 22.89
N PRO A 170 -5.53 17.17 23.34
CA PRO A 170 -4.76 16.10 22.74
C PRO A 170 -5.22 15.82 21.31
N CYS A 171 -4.27 15.58 20.41
CA CYS A 171 -4.55 15.19 19.04
C CYS A 171 -3.61 14.09 18.53
N MET A 172 -4.12 13.27 17.62
CA MET A 172 -3.41 12.15 17.03
C MET A 172 -3.62 12.10 15.52
N VAL A 173 -2.57 11.77 14.78
CA VAL A 173 -2.63 11.55 13.33
C VAL A 173 -2.10 10.16 13.03
N THR A 174 -2.81 9.36 12.24
CA THR A 174 -2.27 8.08 11.78
C THR A 174 -1.29 8.30 10.63
N ALA A 175 -0.30 7.42 10.51
CA ALA A 175 0.70 7.45 9.46
C ALA A 175 1.11 6.03 8.98
N PRO A 176 0.16 5.15 8.59
CA PRO A 176 0.49 3.89 7.92
C PRO A 176 1.35 4.14 6.67
N SER A 177 2.31 3.24 6.42
CA SER A 177 3.34 3.45 5.39
C SER A 177 2.78 3.57 3.97
N SER A 178 3.39 4.42 3.14
CA SER A 178 3.08 4.50 1.71
C SER A 178 3.63 3.29 0.95
N GLY A 179 2.91 2.82 -0.08
CA GLY A 179 3.28 1.63 -0.84
C GLY A 179 3.52 0.41 0.06
N SER A 180 4.72 -0.18 -0.05
CA SER A 180 5.17 -1.29 0.80
C SER A 180 6.30 -0.88 1.77
N ARG A 181 6.48 0.43 2.01
CA ARG A 181 7.59 0.98 2.80
C ARG A 181 7.56 0.49 4.26
N GLY A 182 8.71 0.50 4.92
CA GLY A 182 8.82 0.22 6.36
C GLY A 182 8.17 1.29 7.23
N ILE A 183 8.38 1.20 8.55
CA ILE A 183 7.69 2.03 9.56
C ILE A 183 7.81 3.55 9.33
N TYR A 184 8.96 4.03 8.83
CA TYR A 184 9.20 5.44 8.48
C TYR A 184 8.56 5.86 7.14
N GLY A 185 7.79 5.00 6.49
CA GLY A 185 7.25 5.15 5.13
C GLY A 185 6.18 6.23 4.92
N ALA A 186 5.87 7.00 5.96
CA ALA A 186 4.98 8.18 5.94
C ALA A 186 5.57 9.37 6.73
N ILE A 187 6.87 9.33 7.08
CA ILE A 187 7.53 10.36 7.91
C ILE A 187 7.45 11.75 7.28
N GLY A 188 7.64 11.85 5.97
CA GLY A 188 7.54 13.10 5.20
C GLY A 188 6.14 13.47 4.74
N THR A 189 5.08 12.75 5.16
CA THR A 189 3.70 13.02 4.76
C THR A 189 2.83 13.27 5.99
N ALA A 190 2.06 12.29 6.47
CA ALA A 190 1.24 12.42 7.68
C ALA A 190 2.10 12.76 8.91
N GLY A 191 3.32 12.21 8.97
CA GLY A 191 4.30 12.47 10.02
C GLY A 191 4.68 13.94 10.16
N GLU A 192 5.17 14.56 9.08
CA GLU A 192 5.52 15.99 9.07
C GLU A 192 4.34 16.86 9.50
N TRP A 193 3.13 16.65 8.95
CA TRP A 193 1.99 17.48 9.30
C TRP A 193 1.59 17.32 10.77
N GLY A 194 1.46 16.08 11.25
CA GLY A 194 1.06 15.79 12.64
C GLY A 194 2.06 16.31 13.66
N LEU A 195 3.35 16.06 13.46
CA LEU A 195 4.41 16.55 14.35
C LEU A 195 4.49 18.08 14.36
N LYS A 196 4.39 18.76 13.19
CA LYS A 196 4.40 20.24 13.14
C LYS A 196 3.14 20.86 13.77
N LYS A 197 2.03 20.12 13.88
CA LYS A 197 0.83 20.53 14.63
C LYS A 197 0.92 20.28 16.14
N GLY A 198 1.97 19.59 16.61
CA GLY A 198 2.10 19.16 18.01
C GLY A 198 1.28 17.90 18.35
N CYS A 199 0.69 17.23 17.36
CA CYS A 199 -0.04 15.98 17.58
C CYS A 199 0.91 14.80 17.75
N ALA A 200 0.47 13.77 18.47
CA ALA A 200 1.11 12.47 18.42
C ALA A 200 0.89 11.84 17.03
N VAL A 201 1.87 11.09 16.52
CA VAL A 201 1.75 10.39 15.24
C VAL A 201 1.93 8.89 15.42
N VAL A 202 0.97 8.11 14.91
CA VAL A 202 0.96 6.64 15.03
C VAL A 202 1.16 5.96 13.67
N TYR A 203 2.36 5.46 13.47
CA TYR A 203 2.80 4.77 12.26
C TYR A 203 2.57 3.26 12.37
N THR A 204 2.40 2.62 11.22
CA THR A 204 2.45 1.15 11.11
C THR A 204 3.04 0.74 9.76
N ASP A 205 3.81 -0.35 9.74
CA ASP A 205 4.24 -0.99 8.48
C ASP A 205 3.09 -1.76 7.81
N LYS A 206 1.93 -1.89 8.49
CA LYS A 206 0.68 -2.50 8.03
C LYS A 206 0.86 -3.88 7.39
N GLY A 207 1.78 -4.70 7.92
CA GLY A 207 2.09 -6.04 7.41
C GLY A 207 2.99 -6.03 6.17
N THR A 208 3.44 -4.85 5.75
CA THR A 208 4.40 -4.62 4.67
C THR A 208 5.74 -4.17 5.28
N GLY A 209 6.54 -3.38 4.56
CA GLY A 209 7.92 -3.10 4.93
C GLY A 209 8.93 -3.95 4.17
N THR A 210 10.21 -3.57 4.25
CA THR A 210 11.32 -4.27 3.58
C THR A 210 11.38 -5.73 4.01
N GLY A 211 11.50 -5.99 5.32
CA GLY A 211 11.46 -7.34 5.92
C GLY A 211 12.10 -8.41 5.04
N SER A 212 13.34 -8.18 4.62
CA SER A 212 14.02 -9.04 3.65
C SER A 212 14.68 -10.23 4.36
N HIS A 213 14.54 -11.42 3.79
CA HIS A 213 15.18 -12.65 4.29
C HIS A 213 16.04 -13.27 3.19
N ASN A 214 17.36 -13.21 3.37
CA ASN A 214 18.36 -13.82 2.50
C ASN A 214 18.38 -15.34 2.74
N LEU A 215 17.95 -16.11 1.75
CA LEU A 215 17.71 -17.55 1.91
C LEU A 215 19.01 -18.35 1.98
N ALA A 216 20.08 -17.89 1.32
CA ALA A 216 21.41 -18.50 1.39
C ALA A 216 21.99 -18.43 2.81
N THR A 217 22.01 -17.23 3.39
CA THR A 217 22.69 -16.94 4.67
C THR A 217 21.80 -17.09 5.92
N ASN A 218 20.50 -17.30 5.74
CA ASN A 218 19.46 -17.14 6.77
C ASN A 218 19.40 -15.71 7.36
N THR A 219 19.88 -14.68 6.69
CA THR A 219 19.96 -13.33 7.29
C THR A 219 18.65 -12.57 7.13
N ALA A 220 18.15 -11.98 8.22
CA ALA A 220 16.90 -11.22 8.29
C ALA A 220 17.06 -9.93 9.12
N GLN A 221 16.09 -9.02 8.99
CA GLN A 221 16.12 -7.67 9.60
C GLN A 221 15.35 -7.62 10.94
N ARG A 222 15.99 -7.11 12.00
CA ARG A 222 15.35 -6.76 13.28
C ARG A 222 14.43 -5.54 13.15
N ILE A 223 13.71 -5.20 14.21
CA ILE A 223 12.81 -4.02 14.26
C ILE A 223 13.56 -2.69 14.01
N ASP A 224 14.84 -2.61 14.38
CA ASP A 224 15.72 -1.46 14.17
C ASP A 224 16.46 -1.47 12.81
N GLY A 225 16.22 -2.50 11.99
CA GLY A 225 16.84 -2.71 10.69
C GLY A 225 18.17 -3.46 10.70
N THR A 226 18.79 -3.70 11.87
CA THR A 226 20.05 -4.45 11.94
C THR A 226 19.84 -5.93 11.59
N LEU A 227 20.90 -6.60 11.14
CA LEU A 227 20.82 -7.95 10.59
C LEU A 227 21.02 -9.04 11.66
N THR A 228 20.38 -10.20 11.47
CA THR A 228 20.66 -11.42 12.23
C THR A 228 20.32 -12.71 11.47
N SER A 229 21.14 -13.73 11.67
CA SER A 229 20.90 -15.12 11.23
C SER A 229 20.46 -16.06 12.35
N SER A 230 20.21 -15.53 13.55
CA SER A 230 19.75 -16.32 14.72
C SER A 230 18.22 -16.42 14.80
N GLU A 231 17.75 -17.40 15.57
CA GLU A 231 16.33 -17.65 15.84
C GLU A 231 15.80 -16.73 16.95
N GLU A 232 15.40 -15.53 16.55
CA GLU A 232 14.92 -14.45 17.42
C GLU A 232 13.96 -13.51 16.64
N PRO A 233 13.18 -12.63 17.32
CA PRO A 233 12.18 -11.78 16.66
C PRO A 233 12.77 -10.81 15.61
N VAL A 234 12.34 -11.01 14.36
CA VAL A 234 12.70 -10.21 13.17
C VAL A 234 11.44 -9.82 12.41
N GLN A 235 11.52 -8.82 11.52
CA GLN A 235 10.37 -8.32 10.76
C GLN A 235 9.73 -9.41 9.91
N PHE A 236 10.53 -10.37 9.41
CA PHE A 236 10.10 -11.51 8.62
C PHE A 236 11.21 -12.58 8.49
N ARG A 237 10.81 -13.86 8.50
CA ARG A 237 11.51 -14.98 7.86
C ARG A 237 10.51 -15.74 7.00
N ALA A 238 10.93 -16.29 5.87
CA ALA A 238 10.09 -17.21 5.11
C ALA A 238 9.80 -18.47 5.94
N ASP A 239 8.54 -18.90 5.94
CA ASP A 239 8.10 -20.18 6.52
C ASP A 239 8.63 -21.36 5.68
N LEU A 240 9.88 -21.73 6.00
CA LEU A 240 10.68 -22.82 5.46
C LEU A 240 11.57 -23.38 6.58
N THR A 241 11.67 -24.71 6.70
CA THR A 241 12.69 -25.34 7.55
C THR A 241 14.09 -25.16 6.96
N ASP A 242 15.15 -25.34 7.76
CA ASP A 242 16.53 -25.31 7.25
C ASP A 242 16.77 -26.29 6.08
N GLU A 243 16.15 -27.47 6.10
CA GLU A 243 16.23 -28.45 5.01
C GLU A 243 15.53 -27.95 3.75
N GLN A 244 14.35 -27.33 3.88
CA GLN A 244 13.62 -26.72 2.76
C GLN A 244 14.37 -25.50 2.19
N ARG A 245 14.91 -24.64 3.06
CA ARG A 245 15.71 -23.45 2.70
C ARG A 245 16.99 -23.85 1.97
N ALA A 246 17.75 -24.82 2.49
CA ALA A 246 18.95 -25.33 1.84
C ALA A 246 18.64 -26.05 0.51
N THR A 247 17.51 -26.77 0.42
CA THR A 247 17.06 -27.37 -0.84
C THR A 247 16.68 -26.31 -1.88
N PHE A 248 16.01 -25.24 -1.44
CA PHE A 248 15.64 -24.12 -2.30
C PHE A 248 16.87 -23.36 -2.81
N ASP A 249 17.79 -22.97 -1.93
CA ASP A 249 19.02 -22.24 -2.28
C ASP A 249 19.94 -23.05 -3.20
N SER A 250 20.03 -24.38 -3.00
CA SER A 250 20.77 -25.29 -3.88
C SER A 250 20.19 -25.39 -5.31
N ALA A 251 18.92 -25.01 -5.51
CA ALA A 251 18.27 -24.93 -6.83
C ALA A 251 18.21 -23.50 -7.38
N TRP A 252 18.06 -22.51 -6.49
CA TRP A 252 17.88 -21.09 -6.78
C TRP A 252 18.73 -20.27 -5.79
N PRO A 253 20.04 -20.13 -6.04
CA PRO A 253 20.95 -19.46 -5.10
C PRO A 253 20.75 -17.93 -5.08
N ASP A 254 21.27 -17.26 -4.06
CA ASP A 254 21.27 -15.80 -3.90
C ASP A 254 19.85 -15.17 -3.91
N ARG A 255 18.83 -15.95 -3.54
CA ARG A 255 17.43 -15.51 -3.52
C ARG A 255 17.01 -14.88 -2.19
N PHE A 256 16.13 -13.91 -2.30
CA PHE A 256 15.53 -13.19 -1.18
C PHE A 256 14.03 -13.50 -1.09
N ALA A 257 13.57 -13.87 0.10
CA ALA A 257 12.17 -13.72 0.46
C ALA A 257 11.92 -12.30 0.99
N TRP A 258 10.66 -11.86 0.96
CA TRP A 258 10.31 -10.46 1.19
C TRP A 258 8.94 -10.39 1.85
N LYS A 259 8.83 -9.67 2.98
CA LYS A 259 7.65 -9.70 3.88
C LYS A 259 6.31 -9.55 3.17
N HIS A 260 6.15 -8.52 2.35
CA HIS A 260 4.87 -8.24 1.69
C HIS A 260 4.47 -9.34 0.68
N ALA A 261 5.42 -9.86 -0.12
CA ALA A 261 5.12 -10.89 -1.11
C ALA A 261 4.95 -12.28 -0.50
N HIS A 262 5.84 -12.66 0.44
CA HIS A 262 6.12 -14.06 0.76
C HIS A 262 5.72 -14.48 2.18
N SER A 263 4.97 -13.64 2.91
CA SER A 263 4.47 -13.92 4.27
C SER A 263 3.34 -14.94 4.35
N LYS A 264 2.83 -15.44 3.21
CA LYS A 264 1.65 -16.30 3.13
C LYS A 264 0.37 -15.68 3.74
N ALA A 265 0.37 -14.35 3.93
CA ALA A 265 -0.74 -13.54 4.41
C ALA A 265 -1.21 -12.56 3.32
N ASN A 266 -2.45 -12.06 3.46
CA ASN A 266 -3.01 -10.99 2.63
C ASN A 266 -3.08 -9.70 3.47
N PRO A 267 -1.97 -8.97 3.69
CA PRO A 267 -1.94 -7.88 4.66
C PRO A 267 -2.88 -6.72 4.32
N GLU A 268 -3.28 -6.55 3.05
CA GLU A 268 -4.23 -5.51 2.63
C GLU A 268 -5.63 -5.71 3.23
N ALA A 269 -6.06 -6.96 3.47
CA ALA A 269 -7.34 -7.25 4.12
C ALA A 269 -7.40 -6.66 5.54
N ASP A 270 -6.28 -6.75 6.27
CA ASP A 270 -6.14 -6.31 7.65
C ASP A 270 -5.60 -4.87 7.80
N TRP A 271 -5.30 -4.14 6.71
CA TRP A 271 -4.75 -2.77 6.76
C TRP A 271 -5.57 -1.81 7.63
N GLY A 272 -6.90 -1.92 7.62
CA GLY A 272 -7.77 -1.11 8.48
C GLY A 272 -7.63 -1.47 9.96
N LEU A 273 -7.51 -2.76 10.29
CA LEU A 273 -7.28 -3.24 11.65
C LEU A 273 -5.91 -2.76 12.18
N HIS A 274 -4.85 -2.85 11.38
CA HIS A 274 -3.50 -2.40 11.75
C HIS A 274 -3.43 -0.91 12.10
N VAL A 275 -4.29 -0.08 11.50
CA VAL A 275 -4.40 1.37 11.80
C VAL A 275 -5.24 1.63 13.05
N LEU A 276 -6.30 0.86 13.30
CA LEU A 276 -7.04 0.95 14.57
C LEU A 276 -6.17 0.51 15.76
N GLN A 277 -5.39 -0.57 15.58
CA GLN A 277 -4.38 -1.01 16.55
C GLN A 277 -3.29 0.04 16.79
N SER A 278 -2.83 0.77 15.76
CA SER A 278 -1.84 1.83 15.97
C SER A 278 -2.42 3.04 16.73
N ILE A 279 -3.71 3.35 16.56
CA ILE A 279 -4.43 4.34 17.39
C ILE A 279 -4.53 3.86 18.84
N GLU A 280 -4.90 2.60 19.10
CA GLU A 280 -4.94 2.05 20.46
C GLU A 280 -3.55 2.05 21.13
N PHE A 281 -2.48 1.73 20.39
CA PHE A 281 -1.10 1.87 20.87
C PHE A 281 -0.72 3.32 21.17
N GLY A 282 -1.14 4.27 20.33
CA GLY A 282 -0.98 5.71 20.61
C GLY A 282 -1.69 6.15 21.88
N PHE A 283 -2.91 5.67 22.12
CA PHE A 283 -3.63 5.94 23.38
C PHE A 283 -2.94 5.32 24.59
N TYR A 284 -2.34 4.13 24.47
CA TYR A 284 -1.49 3.57 25.52
C TYR A 284 -0.29 4.49 25.81
N VAL A 285 0.52 4.82 24.79
CA VAL A 285 1.73 5.66 24.93
C VAL A 285 1.42 7.05 25.50
N LEU A 286 0.33 7.69 25.06
CA LEU A 286 -0.09 8.99 25.57
C LEU A 286 -0.50 8.94 27.05
N ASN A 287 -1.09 7.84 27.51
CA ASN A 287 -1.43 7.68 28.92
C ASN A 287 -0.23 7.22 29.79
N GLU A 288 0.77 6.52 29.25
CA GLU A 288 2.04 6.31 29.98
C GLU A 288 2.74 7.63 30.28
N LYS A 289 2.64 8.61 29.35
CA LYS A 289 3.32 9.91 29.46
C LYS A 289 2.49 11.00 30.19
N PHE A 290 1.16 10.98 30.07
CA PHE A 290 0.26 12.03 30.59
C PHE A 290 -0.96 11.51 31.36
N GLY A 291 -1.04 10.20 31.60
CA GLY A 291 -2.04 9.58 32.47
C GLY A 291 -1.82 9.97 33.93
N ARG A 292 -2.85 9.80 34.77
CA ARG A 292 -2.77 10.17 36.19
C ARG A 292 -2.36 8.97 37.03
N GLU A 293 -1.10 8.90 37.42
CA GLU A 293 -0.61 7.99 38.46
C GLU A 293 -1.50 8.03 39.71
N LEU A 294 -1.82 6.86 40.27
CA LEU A 294 -2.63 6.73 41.49
C LEU A 294 -1.79 6.36 42.73
N GLY A 295 -0.46 6.29 42.61
CA GLY A 295 0.48 6.04 43.72
C GLY A 295 0.54 4.58 44.20
N ASN A 296 -0.21 3.68 43.56
CA ASN A 296 -0.21 2.23 43.78
C ASN A 296 0.45 1.43 42.64
N GLY A 297 0.96 2.11 41.62
CA GLY A 297 1.48 1.51 40.37
C GLY A 297 0.48 1.51 39.21
N GLU A 298 -0.79 1.88 39.43
CA GLU A 298 -1.77 2.05 38.36
C GLU A 298 -1.74 3.49 37.83
N ILE A 299 -1.83 3.62 36.50
CA ILE A 299 -2.00 4.88 35.78
C ILE A 299 -3.46 4.96 35.32
N LEU A 300 -4.19 6.00 35.74
CA LEU A 300 -5.55 6.26 35.25
C LEU A 300 -5.51 6.92 33.87
N ARG A 301 -6.30 6.40 32.93
CA ARG A 301 -6.43 6.99 31.59
C ARG A 301 -7.13 8.36 31.64
N THR A 302 -6.44 9.39 31.17
CA THR A 302 -6.92 10.77 31.03
C THR A 302 -7.21 11.10 29.57
N ILE A 303 -6.32 10.66 28.66
CA ILE A 303 -6.42 10.85 27.21
C ILE A 303 -7.17 9.66 26.60
N ASN A 304 -8.25 9.92 25.86
CA ASN A 304 -9.14 8.89 25.33
C ASN A 304 -9.91 9.39 24.08
N PRO A 305 -10.58 8.50 23.32
CA PRO A 305 -11.27 8.89 22.08
C PRO A 305 -12.37 9.96 22.23
N LYS A 306 -12.84 10.27 23.45
CA LYS A 306 -13.87 11.29 23.68
C LYS A 306 -13.32 12.70 23.96
N ASN A 307 -12.01 12.86 24.11
CA ASN A 307 -11.36 14.15 24.31
C ASN A 307 -10.14 14.38 23.39
N THR A 308 -9.82 13.44 22.49
CA THR A 308 -8.69 13.50 21.58
C THR A 308 -9.18 13.63 20.15
N VAL A 309 -8.64 14.58 19.38
CA VAL A 309 -8.95 14.69 17.94
C VAL A 309 -8.09 13.70 17.17
N VAL A 310 -8.69 12.71 16.51
CA VAL A 310 -7.97 11.69 15.74
C VAL A 310 -8.26 11.79 14.25
N ILE A 311 -7.22 12.06 13.44
CA ILE A 311 -7.32 12.07 11.98
C ILE A 311 -6.63 10.83 11.41
N ALA A 312 -7.38 9.99 10.69
CA ALA A 312 -6.81 8.91 9.91
C ALA A 312 -6.25 9.46 8.58
N SER A 313 -4.96 9.30 8.34
CA SER A 313 -4.26 9.91 7.21
C SER A 313 -3.11 9.07 6.71
N SER A 314 -2.77 9.23 5.42
CA SER A 314 -1.48 8.95 4.76
C SER A 314 -1.74 9.05 3.24
N VAL A 315 -0.79 8.61 2.43
CA VAL A 315 -0.84 8.63 0.96
C VAL A 315 -0.80 7.20 0.40
N SER A 316 -1.25 6.98 -0.84
CA SER A 316 -1.13 5.69 -1.52
C SER A 316 -1.79 4.54 -0.72
N ASN A 317 -1.11 3.40 -0.56
CA ASN A 317 -1.53 2.29 0.31
C ASN A 317 -1.84 2.71 1.75
N GLY A 318 -1.09 3.66 2.33
CA GLY A 318 -1.38 4.19 3.66
C GLY A 318 -2.69 4.97 3.68
N GLY A 319 -2.99 5.72 2.62
CA GLY A 319 -4.28 6.35 2.40
C GLY A 319 -5.41 5.32 2.36
N GLY A 320 -5.25 4.24 1.58
CA GLY A 320 -6.18 3.12 1.54
C GLY A 320 -6.40 2.46 2.91
N SER A 321 -5.32 2.27 3.68
CA SER A 321 -5.37 1.73 5.05
C SER A 321 -6.20 2.62 5.98
N SER A 322 -5.99 3.94 5.92
CA SER A 322 -6.72 4.94 6.71
C SER A 322 -8.20 5.03 6.34
N VAL A 323 -8.54 4.82 5.07
CA VAL A 323 -9.94 4.69 4.60
C VAL A 323 -10.59 3.42 5.16
N ARG A 324 -9.95 2.25 5.03
CA ARG A 324 -10.45 0.97 5.57
C ARG A 324 -10.57 0.99 7.09
N ALA A 325 -9.68 1.70 7.79
CA ALA A 325 -9.80 1.93 9.23
C ALA A 325 -11.07 2.71 9.59
N ALA A 326 -11.38 3.77 8.86
CA ALA A 326 -12.57 4.58 9.10
C ALA A 326 -13.90 3.84 8.80
N GLU A 327 -13.90 2.92 7.82
CA GLU A 327 -15.01 1.99 7.56
C GLU A 327 -15.20 0.99 8.73
N LEU A 328 -14.10 0.42 9.25
CA LEU A 328 -14.11 -0.59 10.32
C LEU A 328 -14.24 -0.03 11.74
N ASP A 329 -14.00 1.26 11.94
CA ASP A 329 -14.00 1.93 13.25
C ASP A 329 -15.40 1.92 13.90
N THR A 330 -15.68 0.89 14.69
CA THR A 330 -16.93 0.72 15.44
C THR A 330 -16.84 1.19 16.89
N GLU A 331 -15.64 1.53 17.39
CA GLU A 331 -15.44 2.09 18.73
C GLU A 331 -15.46 3.63 18.76
N GLY A 332 -15.29 4.30 17.61
CA GLY A 332 -15.19 5.75 17.52
C GLY A 332 -13.78 6.24 17.83
N LEU A 333 -12.77 5.56 17.28
CA LEU A 333 -11.35 5.90 17.38
C LEU A 333 -10.93 6.98 16.38
N ILE A 334 -11.71 7.25 15.32
CA ILE A 334 -11.37 8.17 14.23
C ILE A 334 -12.45 9.25 14.08
N ASP A 335 -12.08 10.52 14.25
CA ASP A 335 -12.99 11.65 14.04
C ASP A 335 -13.14 12.02 12.56
N GLY A 336 -12.08 11.88 11.77
CA GLY A 336 -12.08 12.27 10.35
C GLY A 336 -10.93 11.67 9.53
N VAL A 337 -11.02 11.82 8.21
CA VAL A 337 -10.10 11.18 7.24
C VAL A 337 -9.53 12.21 6.27
N ALA A 338 -8.21 12.27 6.11
CA ALA A 338 -7.56 13.11 5.10
C ALA A 338 -6.50 12.29 4.36
N VAL A 339 -6.73 11.95 3.09
CA VAL A 339 -5.86 11.04 2.33
C VAL A 339 -5.54 11.58 0.93
N SER A 340 -4.36 11.26 0.44
CA SER A 340 -3.94 11.54 -0.94
C SER A 340 -3.79 10.23 -1.71
N GLU A 341 -4.29 10.21 -2.95
CA GLU A 341 -4.26 9.10 -3.91
C GLU A 341 -4.39 7.71 -3.25
N PRO A 342 -5.47 7.47 -2.47
CA PRO A 342 -5.58 6.24 -1.70
C PRO A 342 -5.66 5.03 -2.64
N ASN A 343 -4.79 4.04 -2.41
CA ASN A 343 -4.98 2.71 -3.00
C ASN A 343 -6.13 2.01 -2.27
N VAL A 344 -7.33 2.29 -2.75
CA VAL A 344 -8.59 1.72 -2.29
C VAL A 344 -9.19 0.94 -3.45
N ASN A 345 -9.53 -0.33 -3.21
CA ASN A 345 -10.19 -1.22 -4.16
C ASN A 345 -11.71 -1.23 -3.85
N PRO A 346 -12.57 -0.40 -4.49
CA PRO A 346 -13.97 -0.28 -4.06
C PRO A 346 -14.78 -1.50 -4.44
N GLU A 347 -15.89 -1.74 -3.75
CA GLU A 347 -16.93 -2.68 -4.21
C GLU A 347 -17.46 -2.29 -5.61
N VAL A 348 -17.95 -3.30 -6.33
CA VAL A 348 -18.33 -3.19 -7.75
C VAL A 348 -19.83 -2.87 -7.89
N ASP A 349 -20.21 -1.63 -7.56
CA ASP A 349 -21.58 -1.14 -7.79
C ASP A 349 -21.79 -0.69 -9.25
N ARG A 350 -22.27 -1.61 -10.10
CA ARG A 350 -22.66 -1.32 -11.50
C ARG A 350 -24.01 -0.58 -11.65
N SER A 351 -24.63 -0.13 -10.57
CA SER A 351 -25.85 0.68 -10.63
C SER A 351 -25.60 2.18 -10.83
N PHE A 352 -24.35 2.64 -10.79
CA PHE A 352 -23.95 3.98 -11.23
C PHE A 352 -22.96 3.95 -12.40
N THR A 353 -22.65 5.13 -12.95
CA THR A 353 -21.64 5.31 -14.00
C THR A 353 -20.73 6.52 -13.71
N ILE A 354 -19.58 6.60 -14.38
CA ILE A 354 -18.66 7.74 -14.27
C ILE A 354 -18.55 8.43 -15.64
N ARG A 355 -18.49 9.76 -15.69
CA ARG A 355 -18.21 10.53 -16.91
C ARG A 355 -17.32 11.74 -16.61
N GLN A 356 -16.21 11.86 -17.32
CA GLN A 356 -15.38 13.08 -17.36
C GLN A 356 -15.84 13.96 -18.54
N GLY A 357 -16.12 15.24 -18.28
CA GLY A 357 -16.52 16.23 -19.27
C GLY A 357 -17.65 15.75 -20.19
N ASP A 358 -17.41 15.85 -21.50
CA ASP A 358 -18.26 15.27 -22.54
C ASP A 358 -17.75 13.93 -23.11
N GLY A 359 -16.80 13.29 -22.42
CA GLY A 359 -16.23 12.00 -22.81
C GLY A 359 -17.19 10.80 -22.75
N SER A 360 -16.64 9.61 -22.97
CA SER A 360 -17.36 8.33 -22.85
C SER A 360 -17.91 8.11 -21.44
N VAL A 361 -18.98 7.32 -21.35
CA VAL A 361 -19.52 6.87 -20.06
C VAL A 361 -18.78 5.60 -19.65
N ILE A 362 -18.12 5.66 -18.50
CA ILE A 362 -17.36 4.55 -17.91
C ILE A 362 -18.32 3.72 -17.06
N THR A 363 -18.57 2.47 -17.48
CA THR A 363 -19.31 1.46 -16.71
C THR A 363 -18.36 0.53 -15.97
N GLU A 364 -17.24 0.13 -16.60
CA GLU A 364 -16.29 -0.84 -16.05
C GLU A 364 -15.25 -0.21 -15.10
N HIS A 365 -15.75 0.55 -14.12
CA HIS A 365 -14.96 1.05 -13.00
C HIS A 365 -14.72 -0.04 -11.93
N SER A 366 -13.96 0.29 -10.88
CA SER A 366 -13.63 -0.61 -9.75
C SER A 366 -12.89 -1.91 -10.14
N ARG A 367 -12.07 -1.90 -11.22
CA ARG A 367 -11.08 -2.96 -11.46
C ARG A 367 -10.13 -3.06 -10.26
N SER A 368 -9.68 -4.26 -9.91
CA SER A 368 -8.72 -4.43 -8.80
C SER A 368 -7.33 -3.95 -9.19
N LEU A 369 -6.52 -3.61 -8.19
CA LEU A 369 -5.10 -3.27 -8.34
C LEU A 369 -4.38 -4.26 -9.28
N LEU A 370 -4.49 -5.56 -8.99
CA LEU A 370 -3.80 -6.60 -9.77
C LEU A 370 -4.31 -6.71 -11.21
N ASP A 371 -5.59 -6.45 -11.47
CA ASP A 371 -6.14 -6.46 -12.84
C ASP A 371 -5.51 -5.34 -13.68
N TYR A 372 -5.56 -4.07 -13.25
CA TYR A 372 -4.98 -3.00 -14.06
C TYR A 372 -3.44 -2.97 -14.05
N THR A 373 -2.75 -3.38 -12.97
CA THR A 373 -1.28 -3.41 -13.01
C THR A 373 -0.72 -4.55 -13.83
N THR A 374 -1.37 -5.72 -13.90
CA THR A 374 -0.93 -6.78 -14.82
C THR A 374 -1.13 -6.39 -16.28
N ALA A 375 -2.20 -5.66 -16.60
CA ALA A 375 -2.40 -5.09 -17.93
C ALA A 375 -1.32 -4.03 -18.27
N LEU A 376 -1.03 -3.10 -17.36
CA LEU A 376 0.06 -2.12 -17.54
C LEU A 376 1.42 -2.83 -17.70
N ALA A 377 1.72 -3.86 -16.92
CA ALA A 377 2.96 -4.62 -17.02
C ALA A 377 3.13 -5.28 -18.39
N VAL A 378 2.06 -5.83 -18.98
CA VAL A 378 2.05 -6.47 -20.31
C VAL A 378 2.10 -5.45 -21.45
N TYR A 379 1.19 -4.47 -21.48
CA TYR A 379 0.97 -3.62 -22.67
C TYR A 379 1.79 -2.33 -22.70
N GLN A 380 2.16 -1.76 -21.54
CA GLN A 380 2.74 -0.41 -21.50
C GLN A 380 4.07 -0.30 -22.24
N GLY A 381 4.91 -1.34 -22.21
CA GLY A 381 6.19 -1.37 -22.92
C GLY A 381 6.06 -1.17 -24.44
N CYS A 382 4.98 -1.71 -25.02
CA CYS A 382 4.63 -1.46 -26.41
C CYS A 382 3.94 -0.10 -26.60
N ALA A 383 2.99 0.28 -25.73
CA ALA A 383 2.30 1.58 -25.79
C ALA A 383 3.28 2.78 -25.72
N ASN A 384 4.42 2.62 -25.04
CA ASN A 384 5.52 3.60 -24.98
C ASN A 384 6.17 3.87 -26.36
N GLN A 385 6.00 2.98 -27.34
CA GLN A 385 6.50 3.15 -28.71
C GLN A 385 5.51 3.90 -29.63
N ALA A 386 4.31 4.23 -29.16
CA ALA A 386 3.28 4.88 -29.97
C ALA A 386 3.76 6.28 -30.40
N PRO A 387 3.47 6.75 -31.63
CA PRO A 387 3.94 8.06 -32.12
C PRO A 387 3.55 9.26 -31.24
N ALA A 388 2.42 9.16 -30.52
CA ALA A 388 1.97 10.18 -29.56
C ALA A 388 2.80 10.23 -28.26
N ILE A 389 3.59 9.20 -27.97
CA ILE A 389 4.31 9.00 -26.69
C ILE A 389 5.82 9.02 -26.91
N ALA A 390 6.32 8.25 -27.88
CA ALA A 390 7.73 7.89 -28.02
C ALA A 390 8.68 9.10 -28.07
N GLY A 391 8.31 10.17 -28.78
CA GLY A 391 9.09 11.41 -28.90
C GLY A 391 8.68 12.53 -27.92
N LEU A 392 7.68 12.32 -27.06
CA LEU A 392 7.10 13.36 -26.20
C LEU A 392 7.20 13.07 -24.70
N ALA A 393 7.29 11.81 -24.28
CA ALA A 393 7.35 11.43 -22.87
C ALA A 393 8.79 11.49 -22.31
N PRO A 394 9.05 12.23 -21.20
CA PRO A 394 10.33 12.18 -20.51
C PRO A 394 10.56 10.78 -19.92
N PHE A 395 11.83 10.39 -19.79
CA PHE A 395 12.27 9.10 -19.24
C PHE A 395 11.68 7.85 -19.90
N ASN A 396 11.31 7.92 -21.18
CA ASN A 396 11.14 6.74 -22.02
C ASN A 396 12.51 6.10 -22.34
N LEU A 397 13.12 5.46 -21.34
CA LEU A 397 14.51 4.96 -21.38
C LEU A 397 14.64 3.46 -21.70
N VAL A 398 13.54 2.79 -22.05
CA VAL A 398 13.59 1.41 -22.57
C VAL A 398 14.30 1.44 -23.92
N ALA A 399 15.25 0.52 -24.14
CA ALA A 399 15.96 0.43 -25.41
C ALA A 399 14.98 0.14 -26.57
N GLN A 400 15.19 0.79 -27.72
CA GLN A 400 14.20 0.84 -28.80
C GLN A 400 13.94 -0.55 -29.41
N ASP A 401 14.96 -1.40 -29.48
CA ASP A 401 14.89 -2.80 -29.87
C ASP A 401 14.04 -3.62 -28.89
N ILE A 402 14.25 -3.47 -27.57
CA ILE A 402 13.42 -4.12 -26.56
C ILE A 402 11.96 -3.65 -26.65
N GLY A 403 11.73 -2.34 -26.87
CA GLY A 403 10.39 -1.79 -27.08
C GLY A 403 9.68 -2.36 -28.32
N GLN A 404 10.41 -2.51 -29.43
CA GLN A 404 9.92 -3.17 -30.65
C GLN A 404 9.64 -4.66 -30.40
N ASN A 405 10.53 -5.35 -29.68
CA ASN A 405 10.35 -6.76 -29.32
C ASN A 405 9.07 -7.00 -28.52
N ILE A 406 8.76 -6.16 -27.52
CA ILE A 406 7.51 -6.27 -26.75
C ILE A 406 6.30 -6.15 -27.68
N CYS A 407 6.25 -5.17 -28.58
CA CYS A 407 5.16 -5.07 -29.56
C CYS A 407 5.06 -6.30 -30.48
N ASN A 408 6.19 -6.78 -31.00
CA ASN A 408 6.23 -7.93 -31.90
C ASN A 408 5.81 -9.22 -31.19
N SER A 409 6.26 -9.44 -29.95
CA SER A 409 5.89 -10.59 -29.12
C SER A 409 4.41 -10.58 -28.74
N LEU A 410 3.82 -9.42 -28.44
CA LEU A 410 2.37 -9.28 -28.23
C LEU A 410 1.57 -9.56 -29.52
N ALA A 411 2.02 -9.03 -30.67
CA ALA A 411 1.37 -9.22 -31.97
C ALA A 411 1.42 -10.70 -32.43
N ASN A 412 2.55 -11.38 -32.22
CA ASN A 412 2.70 -12.82 -32.49
C ASN A 412 1.78 -13.69 -31.62
N LYS A 413 1.34 -13.18 -30.47
CA LYS A 413 0.33 -13.81 -29.58
C LYS A 413 -1.10 -13.30 -29.84
N GLY A 414 -1.30 -12.42 -30.83
CA GLY A 414 -2.61 -11.86 -31.18
C GLY A 414 -3.17 -10.81 -30.20
N LEU A 415 -2.35 -10.32 -29.27
CA LEU A 415 -2.77 -9.42 -28.17
C LEU A 415 -2.81 -7.94 -28.57
N VAL A 416 -2.20 -7.57 -29.71
CA VAL A 416 -2.23 -6.23 -30.31
C VAL A 416 -2.28 -6.37 -31.83
N THR A 417 -2.88 -5.39 -32.52
CA THR A 417 -3.13 -5.43 -33.97
C THR A 417 -2.54 -4.23 -34.71
N GLY A 418 -2.11 -4.44 -35.96
CA GLY A 418 -1.41 -3.43 -36.76
C GLY A 418 -0.59 -4.04 -37.90
N ALA A 419 0.01 -3.22 -38.75
CA ALA A 419 0.91 -3.65 -39.82
C ALA A 419 2.38 -3.33 -39.49
N GLU A 420 2.63 -2.16 -38.91
CA GLU A 420 3.95 -1.70 -38.46
C GLU A 420 3.97 -1.53 -36.94
N VAL A 421 5.15 -1.48 -36.30
CA VAL A 421 5.27 -1.32 -34.83
C VAL A 421 4.53 -0.08 -34.31
N ALA A 422 4.47 1.00 -35.08
CA ALA A 422 3.73 2.21 -34.73
C ALA A 422 2.21 1.97 -34.61
N ASP A 423 1.65 1.04 -35.39
CA ASP A 423 0.26 0.64 -35.30
C ASP A 423 0.05 -0.24 -34.06
N LEU A 424 0.89 -1.27 -33.87
CA LEU A 424 0.85 -2.19 -32.72
C LEU A 424 0.91 -1.42 -31.38
N ALA A 425 1.78 -0.41 -31.32
CA ALA A 425 1.92 0.47 -30.18
C ALA A 425 0.73 1.40 -29.97
N THR A 426 0.09 1.85 -31.05
CA THR A 426 -1.13 2.66 -30.97
C THR A 426 -2.32 1.81 -30.49
N ASP A 427 -2.41 0.54 -30.88
CA ASP A 427 -3.43 -0.40 -30.37
C ASP A 427 -3.15 -0.79 -28.91
N ALA A 428 -1.89 -1.04 -28.52
CA ALA A 428 -1.51 -1.23 -27.11
C ALA A 428 -1.89 -0.03 -26.23
N LEU A 429 -1.67 1.19 -26.72
CA LEU A 429 -2.10 2.42 -26.06
C LEU A 429 -3.64 2.53 -26.01
N ARG A 430 -4.34 2.15 -27.08
CA ARG A 430 -5.80 2.12 -27.15
C ARG A 430 -6.39 1.15 -26.12
N ILE A 431 -5.90 -0.09 -26.05
CA ILE A 431 -6.30 -1.12 -25.07
C ILE A 431 -6.20 -0.56 -23.64
N LEU A 432 -5.09 0.07 -23.29
CA LEU A 432 -4.92 0.66 -21.96
C LEU A 432 -5.95 1.78 -21.68
N ASN A 433 -6.11 2.76 -22.57
CA ASN A 433 -7.01 3.89 -22.33
C ASN A 433 -8.50 3.49 -22.39
N GLU A 434 -8.91 2.63 -23.34
CA GLU A 434 -10.32 2.33 -23.61
C GLU A 434 -10.85 1.10 -22.85
N GLU A 435 -10.05 0.04 -22.74
CA GLU A 435 -10.49 -1.26 -22.18
C GLU A 435 -10.10 -1.39 -20.70
N PHE A 436 -8.92 -0.88 -20.33
CA PHE A 436 -8.45 -0.79 -18.94
C PHE A 436 -8.66 0.59 -18.29
N GLY A 437 -9.37 1.51 -18.95
CA GLY A 437 -9.81 2.78 -18.37
C GLY A 437 -8.70 3.69 -17.85
N ILE A 438 -7.46 3.50 -18.33
CA ILE A 438 -6.29 4.31 -17.99
C ILE A 438 -6.53 5.75 -18.49
N GLN A 439 -6.23 6.76 -17.68
CA GLN A 439 -6.52 8.15 -18.04
C GLN A 439 -5.49 8.70 -19.06
N PRO A 440 -5.93 9.38 -20.13
CA PRO A 440 -5.04 9.94 -21.14
C PRO A 440 -3.91 10.84 -20.61
N GLU A 441 -4.17 11.56 -19.52
CA GLU A 441 -3.24 12.47 -18.84
C GLU A 441 -2.03 11.75 -18.22
N GLN A 442 -2.13 10.43 -18.01
CA GLN A 442 -1.08 9.57 -17.44
C GLN A 442 -0.05 9.14 -18.50
N ASN A 443 -0.41 9.14 -19.79
CA ASN A 443 0.37 8.48 -20.84
C ASN A 443 1.75 9.11 -21.09
N LEU A 444 1.95 10.40 -20.76
CA LEU A 444 3.26 11.05 -20.87
C LEU A 444 4.17 10.81 -19.65
N LEU A 445 3.67 10.13 -18.62
CA LEU A 445 4.36 9.80 -17.38
C LEU A 445 4.54 8.27 -17.20
N ALA A 446 3.66 7.47 -17.83
CA ALA A 446 3.70 6.02 -17.81
C ALA A 446 5.01 5.38 -18.33
N PRO A 447 5.73 5.93 -19.34
CA PRO A 447 7.04 5.38 -19.76
C PRO A 447 8.09 5.41 -18.65
N ALA A 448 8.10 6.46 -17.82
CA ALA A 448 8.98 6.55 -16.65
C ALA A 448 8.62 5.48 -15.61
N HIS A 449 7.34 5.23 -15.39
CA HIS A 449 6.85 4.21 -14.44
C HIS A 449 7.13 2.79 -14.92
N PHE A 450 7.05 2.53 -16.23
CA PHE A 450 7.43 1.25 -16.83
C PHE A 450 8.94 1.00 -16.72
N TRP A 451 9.77 2.01 -17.00
CA TRP A 451 11.23 1.91 -16.81
C TRP A 451 11.61 1.70 -15.33
N LEU A 452 10.90 2.34 -14.40
CA LEU A 452 10.99 2.09 -12.95
C LEU A 452 10.33 0.77 -12.50
N ASN A 453 9.84 -0.07 -13.43
CA ASN A 453 9.24 -1.39 -13.18
C ASN A 453 8.01 -1.38 -12.24
N VAL A 454 7.31 -0.25 -12.11
CA VAL A 454 6.29 -0.06 -11.06
C VAL A 454 5.14 -1.06 -11.19
N ALA A 455 4.58 -1.21 -12.40
CA ALA A 455 3.46 -2.13 -12.66
C ALA A 455 3.88 -3.61 -12.48
N GLN A 456 5.10 -3.96 -12.86
CA GLN A 456 5.68 -5.30 -12.69
C GLN A 456 5.88 -5.64 -11.20
N SER A 457 6.42 -4.69 -10.43
CA SER A 457 6.67 -4.79 -8.99
C SER A 457 5.39 -5.08 -8.22
N ILE A 458 4.34 -4.29 -8.51
CA ILE A 458 3.01 -4.48 -7.93
C ILE A 458 2.45 -5.84 -8.37
N SER A 459 2.46 -6.15 -9.66
CA SER A 459 1.85 -7.38 -10.18
C SER A 459 2.42 -8.65 -9.56
N TYR A 460 3.74 -8.78 -9.45
CA TYR A 460 4.34 -9.95 -8.80
C TYR A 460 4.09 -9.96 -7.28
N THR A 461 4.30 -8.84 -6.59
CA THR A 461 4.15 -8.76 -5.12
C THR A 461 2.71 -9.11 -4.68
N TYR A 462 1.72 -8.53 -5.35
CA TYR A 462 0.31 -8.70 -4.98
C TYR A 462 -0.30 -10.02 -5.47
N ALA A 463 0.19 -10.60 -6.57
CA ALA A 463 -0.20 -11.97 -6.94
C ALA A 463 0.22 -12.99 -5.86
N ASN A 464 1.40 -12.82 -5.26
CA ASN A 464 1.81 -13.66 -4.13
C ASN A 464 1.02 -13.34 -2.85
N ALA A 465 0.80 -12.05 -2.52
CA ALA A 465 0.08 -11.65 -1.30
C ALA A 465 -1.40 -12.09 -1.31
N TYR A 466 -2.17 -11.74 -2.36
CA TYR A 466 -3.58 -12.15 -2.48
C TYR A 466 -3.72 -13.68 -2.56
N GLY A 467 -2.83 -14.34 -3.32
CA GLY A 467 -2.75 -15.80 -3.44
C GLY A 467 -2.14 -16.52 -2.22
N ARG A 468 -1.69 -15.77 -1.19
CA ARG A 468 -1.01 -16.27 0.02
C ARG A 468 0.17 -17.22 -0.29
N ALA A 469 0.90 -16.95 -1.35
CA ALA A 469 2.03 -17.74 -1.81
C ALA A 469 3.31 -17.48 -1.00
N GLY A 470 4.04 -18.54 -0.65
CA GLY A 470 5.40 -18.43 -0.13
C GLY A 470 6.44 -18.38 -1.24
N VAL A 471 7.67 -17.99 -0.88
CA VAL A 471 8.79 -17.86 -1.82
C VAL A 471 9.10 -19.17 -2.57
N GLU A 472 8.77 -20.33 -1.98
CA GLU A 472 8.93 -21.64 -2.60
C GLU A 472 8.06 -21.84 -3.85
N LYS A 473 6.98 -21.06 -4.00
CA LYS A 473 6.06 -21.12 -5.14
C LYS A 473 6.66 -20.50 -6.40
N ARG A 474 7.48 -19.45 -6.26
CA ARG A 474 8.08 -18.68 -7.36
C ARG A 474 7.06 -18.38 -8.48
N VAL A 475 5.96 -17.74 -8.10
CA VAL A 475 4.76 -17.56 -8.96
C VAL A 475 5.16 -17.03 -10.35
N CYS A 476 4.66 -17.68 -11.40
CA CYS A 476 5.02 -17.41 -12.81
C CYS A 476 6.50 -17.55 -13.16
N GLY A 477 7.26 -18.32 -12.38
CA GLY A 477 8.72 -18.44 -12.53
C GLY A 477 9.47 -17.18 -12.11
N LEU A 478 8.85 -16.30 -11.32
CA LEU A 478 9.47 -15.07 -10.84
C LEU A 478 10.01 -15.24 -9.42
N SER A 479 11.12 -14.56 -9.13
CA SER A 479 11.81 -14.53 -7.84
C SER A 479 12.45 -13.16 -7.58
N PHE A 480 12.97 -12.94 -6.37
CA PHE A 480 13.80 -11.77 -6.05
C PHE A 480 15.26 -12.17 -5.83
N ALA A 481 16.18 -11.48 -6.48
CA ALA A 481 17.64 -11.65 -6.31
C ALA A 481 18.36 -10.32 -6.55
N ALA A 482 19.61 -10.19 -6.10
CA ALA A 482 20.49 -9.18 -6.69
C ALA A 482 20.99 -9.66 -8.07
N THR A 483 21.29 -8.72 -8.97
CA THR A 483 21.76 -9.05 -10.34
C THR A 483 22.89 -8.14 -10.80
N ASP A 484 23.73 -8.65 -11.69
CA ASP A 484 24.82 -7.89 -12.31
C ASP A 484 24.34 -6.98 -13.47
N SER A 485 25.29 -6.33 -14.15
CA SER A 485 25.00 -5.43 -15.28
C SER A 485 24.49 -6.12 -16.56
N SER A 486 24.52 -7.45 -16.63
CA SER A 486 23.87 -8.25 -17.68
C SER A 486 22.46 -8.71 -17.28
N GLY A 487 22.05 -8.46 -16.03
CA GLY A 487 20.81 -8.97 -15.44
C GLY A 487 20.93 -10.38 -14.87
N ALA A 488 22.09 -11.04 -14.99
CA ALA A 488 22.30 -12.35 -14.40
C ALA A 488 22.27 -12.28 -12.86
N VAL A 489 21.76 -13.33 -12.21
CA VAL A 489 21.75 -13.46 -10.75
C VAL A 489 23.17 -13.34 -10.18
N SER A 490 23.30 -12.59 -9.08
CA SER A 490 24.56 -12.38 -8.36
C SER A 490 24.30 -12.23 -6.86
N GLN A 491 25.25 -12.67 -6.02
CA GLN A 491 25.24 -12.38 -4.59
C GLN A 491 25.16 -10.86 -4.31
N LEU A 492 24.25 -10.45 -3.40
CA LEU A 492 24.20 -9.08 -2.90
C LEU A 492 25.45 -8.80 -2.04
N ALA A 493 26.07 -7.63 -2.19
CA ALA A 493 27.24 -7.29 -1.38
C ALA A 493 26.84 -7.08 0.09
N PRO A 494 27.60 -7.58 1.09
CA PRO A 494 27.19 -7.51 2.50
C PRO A 494 26.90 -6.10 3.04
N ALA A 495 27.57 -5.07 2.51
CA ALA A 495 27.29 -3.67 2.86
C ALA A 495 25.98 -3.14 2.27
N ASP A 496 25.56 -3.65 1.11
CA ASP A 496 24.24 -3.34 0.53
C ASP A 496 23.13 -4.07 1.30
N GLU A 497 23.39 -5.32 1.74
CA GLU A 497 22.47 -6.08 2.60
C GLU A 497 22.31 -5.41 3.97
N ALA A 498 23.39 -4.93 4.58
CA ALA A 498 23.36 -4.16 5.82
C ALA A 498 22.63 -2.81 5.67
N ALA A 499 22.70 -2.18 4.50
CA ALA A 499 21.93 -0.98 4.18
C ALA A 499 20.47 -1.24 3.79
N LEU A 500 20.09 -2.49 3.51
CA LEU A 500 18.86 -2.83 2.77
C LEU A 500 17.58 -2.35 3.45
N PHE A 501 17.51 -2.36 4.78
CA PHE A 501 16.37 -1.82 5.54
C PHE A 501 16.12 -0.33 5.22
N SER A 502 17.20 0.45 5.20
CA SER A 502 17.18 1.91 5.07
C SER A 502 17.22 2.41 3.62
N ALA A 503 17.83 1.64 2.71
CA ALA A 503 17.95 1.95 1.29
C ALA A 503 16.71 1.54 0.48
N SER A 504 15.88 0.64 1.02
CA SER A 504 14.73 0.07 0.30
C SER A 504 13.51 0.99 0.26
N ASN A 505 12.84 1.01 -0.89
CA ASN A 505 11.52 1.64 -1.08
C ASN A 505 10.34 0.76 -0.59
N GLY A 506 10.63 -0.45 -0.11
CA GLY A 506 9.67 -1.46 0.37
C GLY A 506 9.24 -2.55 -0.63
N ILE A 507 9.45 -2.38 -1.94
CA ILE A 507 8.97 -3.31 -2.98
C ILE A 507 10.00 -3.48 -4.12
N PRO A 508 10.55 -4.68 -4.38
CA PRO A 508 11.57 -4.84 -5.41
C PRO A 508 11.00 -4.67 -6.84
N PRO A 509 11.73 -4.01 -7.78
CA PRO A 509 13.13 -3.60 -7.69
C PRO A 509 13.42 -2.46 -6.70
N SER A 510 14.37 -2.73 -5.79
CA SER A 510 14.67 -1.90 -4.63
C SER A 510 16.06 -2.23 -4.11
N ALA A 511 16.91 -1.21 -3.87
CA ALA A 511 18.22 -1.36 -3.25
C ALA A 511 19.06 -2.54 -3.81
N LYS A 512 19.17 -2.61 -5.14
CA LYS A 512 19.88 -3.65 -5.94
C LYS A 512 19.24 -5.05 -5.97
N VAL A 513 18.22 -5.33 -5.15
CA VAL A 513 17.37 -6.52 -5.31
C VAL A 513 16.34 -6.24 -6.40
N ASN A 514 16.26 -7.12 -7.40
CA ASN A 514 15.45 -6.99 -8.61
C ASN A 514 14.46 -8.17 -8.74
N ILE A 515 13.42 -8.00 -9.56
CA ILE A 515 12.61 -9.13 -10.05
C ILE A 515 13.47 -9.90 -11.05
N VAL A 516 13.58 -11.21 -10.87
CA VAL A 516 14.26 -12.15 -11.78
C VAL A 516 13.22 -13.10 -12.37
N TYR A 517 13.29 -13.31 -13.67
CA TYR A 517 12.59 -14.39 -14.35
C TYR A 517 13.50 -15.63 -14.38
N ASP A 518 13.19 -16.61 -13.54
CA ASP A 518 13.94 -17.87 -13.41
C ASP A 518 13.80 -18.76 -14.65
N GLY A 519 12.72 -18.57 -15.41
CA GLY A 519 12.43 -19.29 -16.65
C GLY A 519 12.92 -18.61 -17.92
N ALA A 520 13.70 -17.54 -17.82
CA ALA A 520 14.24 -16.82 -18.99
C ALA A 520 15.14 -17.72 -19.86
N ASP A 521 15.13 -17.45 -21.17
CA ASP A 521 15.98 -18.15 -22.13
C ASP A 521 17.48 -17.95 -21.79
N GLY A 522 18.27 -19.01 -21.97
CA GLY A 522 19.67 -19.09 -21.52
C GLY A 522 19.86 -19.25 -20.01
N GLN A 523 19.42 -18.28 -19.18
CA GLN A 523 19.65 -18.27 -17.73
C GLN A 523 18.67 -17.36 -16.95
N PRO A 524 18.47 -17.58 -15.63
CA PRO A 524 17.74 -16.67 -14.76
C PRO A 524 18.25 -15.23 -14.85
N THR A 525 17.40 -14.32 -15.31
CA THR A 525 17.78 -12.95 -15.69
C THR A 525 16.78 -11.94 -15.14
N SER A 526 17.24 -10.73 -14.77
CA SER A 526 16.38 -9.63 -14.32
C SER A 526 15.32 -9.29 -15.37
N LEU A 527 14.09 -9.04 -14.92
CA LEU A 527 12.92 -8.92 -15.78
C LEU A 527 13.13 -7.96 -16.98
N PRO A 528 13.73 -6.74 -16.83
CA PRO A 528 13.98 -5.83 -17.95
C PRO A 528 14.92 -6.32 -19.06
N LEU A 529 15.78 -7.30 -18.76
CA LEU A 529 16.78 -7.87 -19.67
C LEU A 529 16.49 -9.33 -20.02
N SER A 530 15.39 -9.88 -19.50
CA SER A 530 15.00 -11.27 -19.67
C SER A 530 14.35 -11.52 -21.04
N ALA A 531 14.62 -12.69 -21.61
CA ALA A 531 14.03 -13.15 -22.87
C ALA A 531 13.02 -14.28 -22.64
N SER A 532 11.86 -14.21 -23.29
CA SER A 532 10.80 -15.20 -23.13
C SER A 532 11.05 -16.46 -23.96
N PRO A 533 10.99 -17.68 -23.38
CA PRO A 533 11.21 -18.93 -24.12
C PRO A 533 10.26 -19.17 -25.31
N SER A 534 9.06 -18.60 -25.31
CA SER A 534 8.13 -18.74 -26.45
C SER A 534 8.36 -17.75 -27.60
N THR A 535 9.23 -16.75 -27.42
CA THR A 535 9.50 -15.69 -28.41
C THR A 535 10.98 -15.65 -28.84
N ASN A 536 11.88 -16.12 -27.97
CA ASN A 536 13.33 -15.95 -28.04
C ASN A 536 13.75 -14.48 -28.27
N GLN A 537 12.93 -13.53 -27.81
CA GLN A 537 13.23 -12.09 -27.81
C GLN A 537 13.41 -11.58 -26.38
N MET A 538 14.30 -10.61 -26.22
CA MET A 538 14.34 -9.78 -25.00
C MET A 538 13.10 -8.87 -25.00
N ASP A 539 12.08 -9.27 -24.24
CA ASP A 539 10.73 -8.70 -24.28
C ASP A 539 10.13 -8.49 -22.86
N TYR A 540 11.00 -8.15 -21.90
CA TYR A 540 10.65 -7.96 -20.48
C TYR A 540 10.09 -9.22 -19.79
N GLY A 541 10.43 -10.41 -20.30
CA GLY A 541 9.95 -11.67 -19.73
C GLY A 541 8.43 -11.82 -19.89
N LEU A 542 7.91 -11.44 -21.06
CA LEU A 542 6.49 -11.46 -21.41
C LEU A 542 5.77 -12.75 -20.99
N ASP A 543 6.39 -13.94 -21.07
CA ASP A 543 5.73 -15.18 -20.65
C ASP A 543 5.39 -15.22 -19.15
N ALA A 544 6.23 -14.64 -18.28
CA ALA A 544 5.91 -14.49 -16.86
C ALA A 544 4.85 -13.41 -16.62
N LEU A 545 4.89 -12.32 -17.39
CA LEU A 545 3.90 -11.22 -17.30
C LEU A 545 2.50 -11.67 -17.76
N LEU A 546 2.42 -12.47 -18.81
CA LEU A 546 1.19 -13.09 -19.28
C LEU A 546 0.66 -14.12 -18.28
N CYS A 547 1.53 -14.91 -17.64
CA CYS A 547 1.12 -15.77 -16.54
C CYS A 547 0.50 -14.97 -15.37
N LEU A 548 1.12 -13.87 -14.93
CA LEU A 548 0.55 -13.02 -13.88
C LEU A 548 -0.81 -12.43 -14.30
N ARG A 549 -0.91 -12.00 -15.57
CA ARG A 549 -2.16 -11.50 -16.17
C ARG A 549 -3.25 -12.57 -16.24
N SER A 550 -2.91 -13.81 -16.57
CA SER A 550 -3.84 -14.95 -16.60
C SER A 550 -4.31 -15.32 -15.19
N LEU A 551 -3.42 -15.35 -14.20
CA LEU A 551 -3.77 -15.57 -12.78
C LEU A 551 -4.71 -14.49 -12.25
N ALA A 552 -4.49 -13.22 -12.62
CA ALA A 552 -5.34 -12.10 -12.24
C ALA A 552 -6.72 -12.13 -12.91
N GLN A 553 -6.84 -12.77 -14.08
CA GLN A 553 -8.07 -12.86 -14.86
C GLN A 553 -8.86 -14.16 -14.62
N GLY A 554 -8.22 -15.23 -14.13
CA GLY A 554 -8.81 -16.56 -13.96
C GLY A 554 -8.88 -17.42 -15.23
N SER A 555 -8.27 -16.97 -16.32
CA SER A 555 -8.26 -17.62 -17.65
C SER A 555 -6.93 -17.35 -18.34
N ASP A 556 -6.48 -18.23 -19.23
CA ASP A 556 -5.33 -17.92 -20.09
C ASP A 556 -5.66 -16.75 -21.04
N VAL A 557 -4.86 -15.68 -21.01
CA VAL A 557 -5.18 -14.45 -21.76
C VAL A 557 -4.81 -14.46 -23.24
N VAL A 558 -4.12 -15.50 -23.73
CA VAL A 558 -3.76 -15.65 -25.15
C VAL A 558 -4.79 -16.50 -25.89
N THR A 559 -5.33 -17.52 -25.23
CA THR A 559 -6.27 -18.49 -25.80
C THR A 559 -7.72 -18.27 -25.37
N GLY A 560 -7.94 -17.65 -24.21
CA GLY A 560 -9.26 -17.52 -23.57
C GLY A 560 -9.75 -18.78 -22.86
N GLU A 561 -8.94 -19.85 -22.81
CA GLU A 561 -9.28 -21.10 -22.14
C GLU A 561 -9.18 -20.97 -20.61
N ALA A 562 -9.87 -21.87 -19.90
CA ALA A 562 -9.79 -21.92 -18.44
C ALA A 562 -8.39 -22.37 -17.96
N LEU A 563 -7.93 -21.81 -16.83
CA LEU A 563 -6.74 -22.34 -16.16
C LEU A 563 -7.02 -23.74 -15.59
N GLU A 564 -5.99 -24.57 -15.52
CA GLU A 564 -6.06 -25.93 -14.94
C GLU A 564 -5.07 -26.11 -13.78
N GLY A 565 -5.34 -27.10 -12.92
CA GLY A 565 -4.42 -27.52 -11.86
C GLY A 565 -4.04 -26.41 -10.87
N ALA A 566 -2.74 -26.32 -10.57
CA ALA A 566 -2.22 -25.38 -9.57
C ALA A 566 -2.45 -23.90 -9.91
N ASP A 567 -2.49 -23.55 -11.21
CA ASP A 567 -2.74 -22.16 -11.63
C ASP A 567 -4.22 -21.79 -11.47
N ALA A 568 -5.14 -22.75 -11.64
CA ALA A 568 -6.55 -22.55 -11.31
C ALA A 568 -6.78 -22.41 -9.80
N GLU A 569 -6.10 -23.22 -8.98
CA GLU A 569 -6.14 -23.12 -7.52
C GLU A 569 -5.58 -21.76 -7.05
N LEU A 570 -4.46 -21.32 -7.62
CA LEU A 570 -3.83 -20.04 -7.29
C LEU A 570 -4.67 -18.84 -7.76
N ALA A 571 -5.23 -18.87 -8.98
CA ALA A 571 -6.12 -17.81 -9.46
C ALA A 571 -7.39 -17.68 -8.58
N SER A 572 -7.95 -18.81 -8.12
CA SER A 572 -9.08 -18.83 -7.18
C SER A 572 -8.71 -18.26 -5.80
N ALA A 573 -7.50 -18.53 -5.31
CA ALA A 573 -6.97 -17.93 -4.09
C ALA A 573 -6.74 -16.41 -4.26
N ILE A 574 -6.17 -15.98 -5.38
CA ILE A 574 -5.97 -14.56 -5.74
C ILE A 574 -7.32 -13.83 -5.83
N ALA A 575 -8.33 -14.41 -6.47
CA ALA A 575 -9.67 -13.83 -6.55
C ALA A 575 -10.29 -13.66 -5.15
N THR A 576 -10.20 -14.69 -4.30
CA THR A 576 -10.60 -14.59 -2.88
C THR A 576 -9.86 -13.47 -2.16
N GLY A 577 -8.55 -13.33 -2.36
CA GLY A 577 -7.74 -12.26 -1.78
C GLY A 577 -8.11 -10.85 -2.27
N ILE A 578 -8.58 -10.73 -3.51
CA ILE A 578 -9.10 -9.48 -4.11
C ILE A 578 -10.49 -9.12 -3.58
N ASP A 579 -11.31 -10.10 -3.19
CA ASP A 579 -12.63 -9.86 -2.59
C ASP A 579 -12.52 -9.42 -1.11
N GLU A 580 -11.57 -9.98 -0.36
CA GLU A 580 -11.29 -9.61 1.05
C GLU A 580 -10.92 -8.12 1.22
N VAL A 581 -10.25 -7.52 0.23
CA VAL A 581 -9.76 -6.13 0.30
C VAL A 581 -10.79 -5.08 -0.11
N ARG A 582 -12.00 -5.49 -0.52
CA ARG A 582 -12.99 -4.56 -1.09
C ARG A 582 -13.51 -3.56 -0.06
N ALA A 583 -13.39 -2.28 -0.43
CA ALA A 583 -13.82 -1.14 0.37
C ALA A 583 -15.30 -0.83 0.13
N ASN A 584 -16.07 -0.71 1.22
CA ASN A 584 -17.53 -0.73 1.17
C ASN A 584 -18.16 0.67 0.98
N GLY A 585 -17.39 1.75 1.19
CA GLY A 585 -17.86 3.13 1.04
C GLY A 585 -18.61 3.71 2.24
N ASP A 586 -18.82 2.97 3.33
CA ASP A 586 -19.44 3.48 4.56
C ASP A 586 -18.38 4.06 5.50
N LEU A 587 -18.07 5.34 5.31
CA LEU A 587 -17.23 6.13 6.24
C LEU A 587 -18.00 6.53 7.50
N GLN A 588 -19.19 5.97 7.73
CA GLN A 588 -20.07 6.20 8.88
C GLN A 588 -20.50 7.67 9.05
N GLY A 589 -20.40 8.47 7.99
CA GLY A 589 -20.62 9.92 7.97
C GLY A 589 -19.48 10.76 8.56
N LYS A 590 -18.30 10.17 8.82
CA LYS A 590 -17.11 10.91 9.29
C LYS A 590 -16.70 11.97 8.25
N PRO A 591 -16.30 13.20 8.65
CA PRO A 591 -15.71 14.19 7.75
C PRO A 591 -14.48 13.64 7.03
N ALA A 592 -14.50 13.63 5.70
CA ALA A 592 -13.47 12.98 4.92
C ALA A 592 -13.05 13.80 3.68
N VAL A 593 -11.76 13.78 3.36
CA VAL A 593 -11.18 14.40 2.17
C VAL A 593 -10.28 13.42 1.44
N PHE A 594 -10.56 13.23 0.15
CA PHE A 594 -9.69 12.54 -0.80
C PHE A 594 -9.10 13.59 -1.76
N VAL A 595 -7.78 13.69 -1.80
CA VAL A 595 -7.03 14.39 -2.85
C VAL A 595 -6.51 13.35 -3.85
N THR A 596 -6.51 13.63 -5.15
CA THR A 596 -5.88 12.75 -6.15
C THR A 596 -5.50 13.54 -7.39
N GLY A 597 -4.31 13.30 -7.93
CA GLY A 597 -3.87 13.92 -9.19
C GLY A 597 -4.47 13.23 -10.40
N ARG A 598 -4.97 13.99 -11.39
CA ARG A 598 -5.58 13.41 -12.60
C ARG A 598 -4.60 12.52 -13.39
N ALA A 599 -3.31 12.81 -13.31
CA ALA A 599 -2.24 12.09 -14.01
C ALA A 599 -1.57 10.98 -13.16
N ASP A 600 -2.25 10.42 -12.15
CA ASP A 600 -1.76 9.29 -11.34
C ASP A 600 -1.51 8.00 -12.15
N ALA A 601 -0.27 7.83 -12.62
CA ALA A 601 0.17 6.67 -13.41
C ALA A 601 0.46 5.39 -12.59
N ILE A 602 -0.01 5.30 -11.33
CA ILE A 602 0.10 4.10 -10.48
C ILE A 602 -1.28 3.56 -10.14
N LEU A 603 -2.20 4.44 -9.77
CA LEU A 603 -3.58 4.14 -9.40
C LEU A 603 -4.53 4.83 -10.38
N PRO A 604 -4.97 4.15 -11.46
CA PRO A 604 -5.92 4.70 -12.42
C PRO A 604 -7.20 5.15 -11.71
N ILE A 605 -7.43 6.46 -11.71
CA ILE A 605 -8.43 7.12 -10.85
C ILE A 605 -9.87 6.68 -11.12
N ASN A 606 -10.11 6.08 -12.30
CA ASN A 606 -11.37 5.42 -12.69
C ASN A 606 -11.62 4.08 -11.99
N HIS A 607 -10.66 3.59 -11.22
CA HIS A 607 -10.73 2.32 -10.48
C HIS A 607 -10.53 2.49 -8.97
N THR A 608 -9.89 3.59 -8.53
CA THR A 608 -9.70 3.95 -7.12
C THR A 608 -10.62 5.10 -6.67
N SER A 609 -10.15 6.35 -6.69
CA SER A 609 -10.80 7.48 -6.02
C SER A 609 -12.17 7.87 -6.59
N ARG A 610 -12.34 7.88 -7.93
CA ARG A 610 -13.63 8.23 -8.56
C ARG A 610 -14.73 7.21 -8.22
N PRO A 611 -14.56 5.88 -8.42
CA PRO A 611 -15.57 4.92 -8.01
C PRO A 611 -15.77 4.85 -6.49
N TYR A 612 -14.73 5.05 -5.66
CA TYR A 612 -14.93 5.12 -4.22
C TYR A 612 -15.86 6.26 -3.82
N PHE A 613 -15.63 7.47 -4.35
CA PHE A 613 -16.52 8.61 -4.11
C PHE A 613 -17.95 8.34 -4.62
N GLY A 614 -18.11 7.69 -5.77
CA GLY A 614 -19.42 7.26 -6.28
C GLY A 614 -20.14 6.26 -5.36
N LEU A 615 -19.42 5.24 -4.88
CA LEU A 615 -19.92 4.22 -3.96
C LEU A 615 -20.34 4.82 -2.62
N ASN A 616 -19.47 5.63 -1.99
CA ASN A 616 -19.80 6.36 -0.75
C ASN A 616 -21.06 7.23 -0.92
N GLN A 617 -21.19 7.92 -2.07
CA GLN A 617 -22.37 8.74 -2.35
C GLN A 617 -23.65 7.93 -2.59
N ARG A 618 -23.56 6.63 -2.91
CA ARG A 618 -24.69 5.68 -2.95
C ARG A 618 -25.02 5.13 -1.57
N VAL A 619 -24.00 4.75 -0.78
CA VAL A 619 -24.13 4.09 0.53
C VAL A 619 -24.61 5.06 1.62
N GLU A 620 -23.92 6.19 1.79
CA GLU A 620 -24.25 7.18 2.82
C GLU A 620 -25.29 8.22 2.35
N GLY A 621 -25.32 8.48 1.04
CA GLY A 621 -26.21 9.46 0.42
C GLY A 621 -26.07 10.85 1.07
N LYS A 622 -27.15 11.32 1.72
CA LYS A 622 -27.19 12.62 2.41
C LYS A 622 -26.38 12.69 3.71
N LYS A 623 -25.87 11.56 4.21
CA LYS A 623 -24.94 11.54 5.35
C LYS A 623 -23.48 11.79 4.93
N SER A 624 -23.18 11.71 3.64
CA SER A 624 -21.79 11.79 3.15
C SER A 624 -21.15 13.15 3.41
N ASN A 625 -20.15 13.11 4.28
CA ASN A 625 -19.22 14.20 4.54
C ASN A 625 -17.87 13.99 3.82
N LEU A 626 -17.81 13.04 2.89
CA LEU A 626 -16.67 12.86 1.98
C LEU A 626 -16.64 13.98 0.93
N ARG A 627 -15.45 14.51 0.68
CA ARG A 627 -15.15 15.45 -0.42
C ARG A 627 -14.01 14.92 -1.26
N TYR A 628 -14.13 15.07 -2.57
CA TYR A 628 -13.15 14.62 -3.54
C TYR A 628 -12.59 15.82 -4.30
N TYR A 629 -11.27 15.99 -4.26
CA TYR A 629 -10.55 17.07 -4.91
C TYR A 629 -9.59 16.47 -5.95
N GLU A 630 -9.95 16.62 -7.22
CA GLU A 630 -9.18 16.08 -8.34
C GLU A 630 -8.26 17.15 -8.91
N ILE A 631 -6.94 16.98 -8.74
CA ILE A 631 -5.95 18.01 -9.04
C ILE A 631 -5.45 17.84 -10.48
N LEU A 632 -5.63 18.86 -11.32
CA LEU A 632 -5.06 18.87 -12.67
C LEU A 632 -3.53 18.96 -12.61
N ASN A 633 -2.86 18.31 -13.56
CA ASN A 633 -1.40 18.34 -13.68
C ASN A 633 -0.64 17.85 -12.42
N ALA A 634 -1.22 16.95 -11.63
CA ALA A 634 -0.57 16.29 -10.50
C ALA A 634 -0.65 14.76 -10.63
N HIS A 635 0.23 14.03 -9.94
CA HIS A 635 0.37 12.57 -10.02
C HIS A 635 0.96 11.97 -8.73
N HIS A 636 1.13 10.64 -8.71
CA HIS A 636 1.41 9.84 -7.50
C HIS A 636 2.80 10.00 -6.87
N LEU A 637 3.82 10.38 -7.65
CA LEU A 637 5.23 10.29 -7.22
C LEU A 637 5.92 11.65 -7.30
N ASP A 638 5.61 12.56 -6.37
CA ASP A 638 6.16 13.92 -6.34
C ASP A 638 7.71 13.97 -6.41
N VAL A 639 8.42 12.93 -5.98
CA VAL A 639 9.88 12.76 -6.18
C VAL A 639 10.32 12.93 -7.65
N LEU A 640 9.44 12.65 -8.63
CA LEU A 640 9.72 12.82 -10.05
C LEU A 640 9.57 14.29 -10.52
N ASN A 641 8.92 15.17 -9.75
CA ASN A 641 8.74 16.59 -10.10
C ASN A 641 10.05 17.39 -10.08
N GLY A 642 11.10 16.86 -9.45
CA GLY A 642 12.46 17.40 -9.57
C GLY A 642 13.16 17.07 -10.90
N LEU A 643 12.60 16.20 -11.73
CA LEU A 643 13.29 15.67 -12.92
C LEU A 643 13.04 16.50 -14.21
N PRO A 644 14.07 16.72 -15.04
CA PRO A 644 13.92 17.41 -16.33
C PRO A 644 12.82 16.83 -17.23
N GLY A 645 11.97 17.69 -17.77
CA GLY A 645 10.83 17.29 -18.61
C GLY A 645 9.56 16.88 -17.83
N ILE A 646 9.67 16.48 -16.56
CA ILE A 646 8.53 16.29 -15.64
C ILE A 646 8.27 17.59 -14.86
N ALA A 647 9.33 18.23 -14.35
CA ALA A 647 9.29 19.45 -13.53
C ALA A 647 8.51 20.65 -14.10
N GLY A 648 8.41 20.74 -15.43
CA GLY A 648 7.67 21.79 -16.13
C GLY A 648 6.23 21.43 -16.51
N ARG A 649 5.85 20.16 -16.36
CA ARG A 649 4.54 19.59 -16.75
C ARG A 649 3.61 19.33 -15.58
N TYR A 650 4.16 19.11 -14.38
CA TYR A 650 3.38 18.72 -13.21
C TYR A 650 3.65 19.63 -12.00
N VAL A 651 2.73 19.59 -11.03
CA VAL A 651 2.81 20.29 -9.73
C VAL A 651 2.81 19.26 -8.58
N PRO A 652 3.39 19.59 -7.41
CA PRO A 652 3.40 18.70 -6.26
C PRO A 652 2.00 18.46 -5.69
N LEU A 653 1.55 17.20 -5.71
CA LEU A 653 0.28 16.77 -5.12
C LEU A 653 0.31 16.85 -3.58
N HIS A 654 1.50 16.69 -2.98
CA HIS A 654 1.77 16.80 -1.56
C HIS A 654 1.32 18.15 -0.93
N HIS A 655 1.36 19.25 -1.70
CA HIS A 655 0.81 20.53 -1.25
C HIS A 655 -0.70 20.46 -0.97
N TYR A 656 -1.45 19.82 -1.86
CA TYR A 656 -2.90 19.66 -1.72
C TYR A 656 -3.28 18.65 -0.64
N TYR A 657 -2.43 17.65 -0.40
CA TYR A 657 -2.57 16.73 0.72
C TYR A 657 -2.45 17.45 2.09
N PHE A 658 -1.47 18.35 2.27
CA PHE A 658 -1.42 19.18 3.48
C PHE A 658 -2.62 20.11 3.61
N GLN A 659 -3.11 20.69 2.50
CA GLN A 659 -4.36 21.46 2.51
C GLN A 659 -5.58 20.61 2.89
N ALA A 660 -5.65 19.34 2.49
CA ALA A 660 -6.71 18.42 2.89
C ALA A 660 -6.69 18.13 4.40
N LEU A 661 -5.51 17.89 4.97
CA LEU A 661 -5.32 17.73 6.41
C LEU A 661 -5.75 18.99 7.19
N ASP A 662 -5.35 20.18 6.73
CA ASP A 662 -5.78 21.46 7.33
C ASP A 662 -7.30 21.68 7.23
N LEU A 663 -7.94 21.29 6.12
CA LEU A 663 -9.39 21.38 5.94
C LEU A 663 -10.16 20.43 6.90
N VAL A 664 -9.68 19.20 7.09
CA VAL A 664 -10.27 18.27 8.06
C VAL A 664 -10.02 18.74 9.50
N TRP A 665 -8.82 19.23 9.82
CA TRP A 665 -8.53 19.83 11.11
C TRP A 665 -9.47 20.99 11.45
N ALA A 666 -9.68 21.94 10.54
CA ALA A 666 -10.60 23.06 10.73
C ALA A 666 -12.07 22.62 10.80
N ASN A 667 -12.44 21.51 10.14
CA ASN A 667 -13.77 20.93 10.31
C ASN A 667 -13.97 20.31 11.70
N LEU A 668 -12.97 19.61 12.23
CA LEU A 668 -13.04 18.94 13.52
C LEU A 668 -12.92 19.91 14.70
N THR A 669 -12.02 20.89 14.64
CA THR A 669 -11.76 21.84 15.74
C THR A 669 -12.64 23.10 15.65
N GLU A 670 -12.64 23.79 14.52
CA GLU A 670 -13.32 25.08 14.32
C GLU A 670 -14.75 24.97 13.74
N LYS A 671 -15.16 23.75 13.35
CA LYS A 671 -16.44 23.44 12.69
C LYS A 671 -16.63 24.14 11.33
N GLN A 672 -15.54 24.50 10.66
CA GLN A 672 -15.56 25.00 9.28
C GLN A 672 -16.08 23.92 8.32
N ALA A 673 -17.03 24.25 7.44
CA ALA A 673 -17.53 23.30 6.46
C ALA A 673 -16.46 22.92 5.42
N LEU A 674 -16.32 21.63 5.13
CA LEU A 674 -15.44 21.14 4.05
C LEU A 674 -15.93 21.67 2.68
N PRO A 675 -15.04 22.24 1.84
CA PRO A 675 -15.36 22.67 0.48
C PRO A 675 -16.10 21.62 -0.36
N PRO A 676 -16.94 22.02 -1.34
CA PRO A 676 -17.56 21.08 -2.27
C PRO A 676 -16.52 20.30 -3.10
N SER A 677 -16.82 19.04 -3.43
CA SER A 677 -15.98 18.22 -4.32
C SER A 677 -15.77 18.93 -5.66
N GLN A 678 -14.54 18.99 -6.15
CA GLN A 678 -14.15 19.85 -7.27
C GLN A 678 -12.90 19.37 -8.01
N VAL A 679 -12.76 19.83 -9.26
CA VAL A 679 -11.51 19.79 -10.03
C VAL A 679 -10.72 21.04 -9.71
N VAL A 680 -9.48 20.89 -9.23
CA VAL A 680 -8.59 22.00 -8.93
C VAL A 680 -7.66 22.22 -10.13
N ARG A 681 -7.81 23.37 -10.80
CA ARG A 681 -7.13 23.69 -12.06
C ARG A 681 -5.70 24.21 -11.84
N ALA A 682 -4.85 23.39 -11.21
CA ALA A 682 -3.46 23.73 -10.99
C ALA A 682 -2.67 23.86 -12.30
N VAL A 683 -1.71 24.79 -12.34
CA VAL A 683 -1.06 25.27 -13.57
C VAL A 683 0.43 24.90 -13.53
N PRO A 684 0.95 24.11 -14.51
CA PRO A 684 2.35 23.73 -14.55
C PRO A 684 3.31 24.94 -14.61
N ARG A 685 4.54 24.73 -14.15
CA ARG A 685 5.59 25.76 -14.13
C ARG A 685 6.08 26.14 -15.53
N GLY A 686 5.83 25.30 -16.54
CA GLY A 686 6.16 25.54 -17.94
C GLY A 686 7.61 25.17 -18.30
N GLU A 687 8.03 25.57 -19.50
CA GLU A 687 9.38 25.34 -19.98
C GLU A 687 10.45 25.96 -19.06
N SER A 688 11.62 25.33 -19.01
CA SER A 688 12.70 25.63 -18.05
C SER A 688 12.37 25.44 -16.56
N ALA A 689 11.13 25.08 -16.19
CA ALA A 689 10.69 24.78 -14.82
C ALA A 689 11.16 25.83 -13.78
N PRO A 690 10.76 27.12 -13.91
CA PRO A 690 11.06 28.15 -12.92
C PRO A 690 10.54 27.76 -11.52
N PRO A 691 10.99 28.42 -10.43
CA PRO A 691 10.49 28.15 -9.09
C PRO A 691 8.96 28.24 -8.99
N LEU A 692 8.35 27.28 -8.28
CA LEU A 692 6.91 27.20 -8.06
C LEU A 692 6.39 28.46 -7.33
N ALA A 693 5.21 28.94 -7.73
CA ALA A 693 4.54 30.10 -7.12
C ALA A 693 3.07 29.78 -6.80
N GLU A 694 2.42 30.60 -5.97
CA GLU A 694 0.99 30.47 -5.62
C GLU A 694 0.08 30.41 -6.86
N ALA A 695 0.43 31.11 -7.94
CA ALA A 695 -0.30 31.07 -9.20
C ALA A 695 -0.27 29.70 -9.93
N ASN A 696 0.67 28.82 -9.57
CA ASN A 696 0.69 27.42 -10.02
C ASN A 696 -0.18 26.52 -9.13
N LEU A 697 -0.39 26.92 -7.87
CA LEU A 697 -1.07 26.17 -6.81
C LEU A 697 -2.36 26.89 -6.35
N PRO A 698 -3.39 27.03 -7.21
CA PRO A 698 -4.68 27.56 -6.78
C PRO A 698 -5.27 26.65 -5.68
N ALA A 699 -5.64 27.26 -4.56
CA ALA A 699 -6.21 26.57 -3.41
C ALA A 699 -7.54 25.87 -3.72
N ILE A 700 -7.83 24.77 -3.01
CA ILE A 700 -9.17 24.15 -2.96
C ILE A 700 -10.18 25.22 -2.53
N ASN A 701 -11.09 25.58 -3.44
CA ASN A 701 -11.96 26.74 -3.29
C ASN A 701 -13.20 26.37 -2.44
N PRO A 702 -13.54 27.11 -1.36
CA PRO A 702 -14.75 26.85 -0.56
C PRO A 702 -16.06 27.12 -1.34
N ALA A 703 -16.01 27.89 -2.42
CA ALA A 703 -17.12 28.19 -3.32
C ALA A 703 -16.69 28.03 -4.79
N PRO A 704 -16.43 26.80 -5.27
CA PRO A 704 -15.93 26.55 -6.62
C PRO A 704 -17.00 26.89 -7.66
N ASP A 705 -16.59 27.27 -8.87
CA ASP A 705 -17.53 27.56 -9.95
C ASP A 705 -18.31 26.32 -10.38
N ALA A 706 -19.49 26.52 -10.98
CA ALA A 706 -20.34 25.41 -11.39
C ALA A 706 -19.68 24.49 -12.46
N ALA A 707 -18.71 25.02 -13.20
CA ALA A 707 -17.90 24.29 -14.17
C ALA A 707 -16.75 23.48 -13.55
N ASP A 708 -16.50 23.62 -12.24
CA ASP A 708 -15.40 22.92 -11.53
C ASP A 708 -15.92 21.92 -10.50
N ARG A 709 -17.23 21.87 -10.24
CA ARG A 709 -17.84 20.97 -9.25
C ARG A 709 -17.94 19.53 -9.75
N ILE A 710 -17.40 18.61 -8.97
CA ILE A 710 -17.65 17.17 -9.13
C ILE A 710 -18.98 16.85 -8.45
N VAL A 711 -19.91 16.22 -9.18
CA VAL A 711 -21.28 15.98 -8.68
C VAL A 711 -21.76 14.56 -8.97
N PHE A 712 -22.41 13.95 -7.98
CA PHE A 712 -23.15 12.69 -8.15
C PHE A 712 -24.63 12.99 -8.38
N THR A 713 -25.18 12.62 -9.54
CA THR A 713 -26.57 12.94 -9.90
C THR A 713 -27.15 11.96 -10.93
N ASN A 714 -28.40 11.52 -10.71
CA ASN A 714 -29.09 10.52 -11.56
C ASN A 714 -28.24 9.25 -11.79
N ASP A 715 -27.64 8.74 -10.71
CA ASP A 715 -26.74 7.58 -10.70
C ASP A 715 -25.57 7.70 -11.69
N GLN A 716 -25.03 8.92 -11.79
CA GLN A 716 -23.82 9.24 -12.54
C GLN A 716 -22.93 10.19 -11.73
N LEU A 717 -21.68 9.78 -11.54
CA LEU A 717 -20.61 10.68 -11.12
C LEU A 717 -20.13 11.49 -12.32
N ARG A 718 -20.21 12.81 -12.21
CA ARG A 718 -19.75 13.76 -13.23
C ARG A 718 -18.53 14.51 -12.71
N ILE A 719 -17.41 14.32 -13.39
CA ILE A 719 -16.18 15.08 -13.20
C ILE A 719 -16.10 16.10 -14.35
N PRO A 720 -15.88 17.39 -14.10
CA PRO A 720 -15.57 18.35 -15.16
C PRO A 720 -14.28 18.02 -15.90
N GLU A 721 -14.19 18.50 -17.15
CA GLU A 721 -12.92 18.58 -17.87
C GLU A 721 -12.06 19.70 -17.30
#